data_AF-A0A258AK96-F1
#
_entry.id   AF-A0A258AK96-F1
#
_cell.length_a   1.000
_cell.length_b   1.000
_cell.length_c   1.000
_cell.angle_alpha   90.00
_cell.angle_beta   90.00
_cell.angle_gamma   90.00
#
_symmetry.space_group_name_H-M   'P 1'
#
loop_
_entity.id
_entity.type
_entity.pdbx_description
1 polymer ?
#
loop_
_entity_poly.entity_id
_entity_poly.type
_entity_poly.pdbx_seq_one_letter_code
_entity_poly.pdbx_strand_id
1 'polypeptide(L)'
;MNAVYNSHILKWKNVNWPEEERRLLESIQSCKGKEVLAKVRQGDRLVELPSPNGNFSRRLQLEKINLKAGFDLELITREPCMAGHGQPAVEPERPEDFVDRADYNALQWNGERGTGTLVSNRMRNTPMFFRHNGMNADVMDLYAGQTLFLVLNGGSLEGFDWSRLKKPGICTFGVNNGAHVLRPTFWTSVDDPTRFLRSIWQDPTITKFIPMSHFQKPVWDESKNAISKSQVKDFPNVYGYRRNEAFQAAQWLYEDTINWGNHGKRGGGRSVMLAALRIAFLLGFRRVCLLGCDFYMDDNNRYWFAEQRSKQAISNNQNSYRIMMSYFDELQPHFLNAGFHVVNCNPKSHLKAFPMADLEEELRAAQVDTGATTVGMYVDRYKETKPAAPKPNPPPPAAPKGAAAPKGVSPAYKTSRPAAVSPGSGRRMEAKTLGQMISVIRASPLQHQPFAHMRLESMIPEDIYQELLENLPDRRCYIAPHRTPGAERGADGRLRLGLSSSEISRLQGGQQKFWSQMRTVLHDPRLESALRMAMRSGLRQRFGGHADSLKFQPRAELLHDPEGYCGGIHSGTSQQALILELHLPQDCSQSDSAATRYFRRSESGAFVAEKTLDFTPRSGHAFVAGDSSYHGLESTMTEDRHRNALLVTYEIK
;
A
#
# COMPACT_ATOMS: atom_id res chain seq x y z
N MET A 1 -0.36 17.00 -4.43
CA MET A 1 -0.80 17.73 -3.22
C MET A 1 -2.28 17.43 -3.03
N ASN A 2 -2.63 16.52 -2.12
CA ASN A 2 -4.01 16.38 -1.68
C ASN A 2 -4.09 17.03 -0.30
N ALA A 3 -4.78 18.16 -0.20
CA ALA A 3 -5.10 18.75 1.08
C ALA A 3 -6.06 17.80 1.83
N VAL A 4 -5.71 17.42 3.05
CA VAL A 4 -6.59 16.72 3.96
C VAL A 4 -7.66 17.73 4.41
N TYR A 5 -8.89 17.56 3.97
CA TYR A 5 -10.01 18.38 4.43
C TYR A 5 -10.58 17.78 5.72
N ASN A 6 -10.62 18.55 6.80
CA ASN A 6 -11.40 18.21 7.99
C ASN A 6 -12.88 18.43 7.67
N SER A 7 -13.73 17.43 7.90
CA SER A 7 -15.18 17.59 7.82
C SER A 7 -15.76 17.79 9.22
N HIS A 8 -16.41 18.92 9.47
CA HIS A 8 -17.18 19.13 10.70
C HIS A 8 -18.67 18.85 10.41
N ILE A 9 -19.31 18.09 11.30
CA ILE A 9 -20.74 17.76 11.21
C ILE A 9 -21.47 18.36 12.41
N LEU A 10 -22.34 19.33 12.16
CA LEU A 10 -23.27 19.87 13.16
C LEU A 10 -24.63 19.19 12.98
N LYS A 11 -25.17 18.60 14.04
CA LYS A 11 -26.46 17.92 14.01
C LYS A 11 -27.47 18.64 14.89
N TRP A 12 -28.62 18.95 14.34
CA TRP A 12 -29.81 19.39 15.06
C TRP A 12 -30.91 18.36 14.88
N LYS A 13 -31.62 18.07 15.96
CA LYS A 13 -32.73 17.14 15.97
C LYS A 13 -34.02 17.88 16.25
N ASN A 14 -35.09 17.50 15.55
CA ASN A 14 -36.43 18.04 15.74
C ASN A 14 -36.50 19.58 15.70
N VAL A 15 -35.85 20.17 14.71
CA VAL A 15 -35.78 21.62 14.47
C VAL A 15 -37.18 22.22 14.33
N ASN A 16 -37.49 23.21 15.16
CA ASN A 16 -38.73 23.99 15.06
C ASN A 16 -38.47 25.30 14.29
N TRP A 17 -38.75 25.30 12.98
CA TRP A 17 -38.31 26.38 12.10
C TRP A 17 -38.74 27.79 12.54
N PRO A 18 -40.02 28.07 12.89
CA PRO A 18 -40.44 29.41 13.34
C PRO A 18 -39.68 29.96 14.54
N GLU A 19 -39.16 29.10 15.42
CA GLU A 19 -38.46 29.50 16.65
C GLU A 19 -36.93 29.49 16.47
N GLU A 20 -36.41 28.62 15.60
CA GLU A 20 -34.96 28.38 15.46
C GLU A 20 -34.36 28.93 14.17
N GLU A 21 -35.17 29.46 13.23
CA GLU A 21 -34.73 29.97 11.91
C GLU A 21 -33.51 30.90 12.03
N ARG A 22 -33.58 31.89 12.91
CA ARG A 22 -32.50 32.87 13.08
C ARG A 22 -31.20 32.19 13.50
N ARG A 23 -31.25 31.30 14.50
CA ARG A 23 -30.09 30.57 15.03
C ARG A 23 -29.48 29.64 13.99
N LEU A 24 -30.32 28.97 13.20
CA LEU A 24 -29.90 28.07 12.13
C LEU A 24 -29.25 28.82 10.98
N LEU A 25 -29.85 29.93 10.55
CA LEU A 25 -29.30 30.78 9.49
C LEU A 25 -27.98 31.43 9.91
N GLU A 26 -27.87 31.91 11.16
CA GLU A 26 -26.61 32.40 11.74
C GLU A 26 -25.55 31.29 11.78
N SER A 27 -25.93 30.07 12.15
CA SER A 27 -25.02 28.91 12.16
C SER A 27 -24.57 28.51 10.75
N ILE A 28 -25.46 28.50 9.76
CA ILE A 28 -25.15 28.27 8.35
C ILE A 28 -24.22 29.37 7.81
N GLN A 29 -24.49 30.64 8.14
CA GLN A 29 -23.64 31.77 7.76
C GLN A 29 -22.27 31.73 8.45
N SER A 30 -22.20 31.22 9.68
CA SER A 30 -20.94 31.09 10.44
C SER A 30 -20.03 29.97 9.93
N CYS A 31 -20.59 29.00 9.19
CA CYS A 31 -19.84 27.98 8.48
C CYS A 31 -19.09 28.62 7.31
N LYS A 32 -17.89 29.18 7.56
CA LYS A 32 -16.98 29.63 6.49
C LYS A 32 -16.50 28.39 5.72
N GLY A 33 -16.55 28.47 4.38
CA GLY A 33 -16.33 27.33 3.49
C GLY A 33 -16.94 27.48 2.12
N LYS A 34 -16.18 27.15 1.06
CA LYS A 34 -16.70 27.09 -0.32
C LYS A 34 -17.66 25.90 -0.55
N GLU A 35 -17.74 24.93 0.37
CA GLU A 35 -18.65 23.78 0.30
C GLU A 35 -19.26 23.46 1.68
N VAL A 36 -20.54 23.81 1.86
CA VAL A 36 -21.37 23.39 3.00
C VAL A 36 -22.52 22.54 2.46
N LEU A 37 -22.70 21.32 2.95
CA LEU A 37 -23.81 20.43 2.59
C LEU A 37 -24.78 20.34 3.76
N ALA A 38 -26.04 20.69 3.54
CA ALA A 38 -27.11 20.47 4.52
C ALA A 38 -27.88 19.18 4.19
N LYS A 39 -27.95 18.24 5.12
CA LYS A 39 -28.82 17.06 5.03
C LYS A 39 -30.01 17.25 5.96
N VAL A 40 -31.22 17.24 5.41
CA VAL A 40 -32.45 17.49 6.15
C VAL A 40 -33.32 16.24 6.12
N ARG A 41 -33.75 15.76 7.29
CA ARG A 41 -34.60 14.57 7.42
C ARG A 41 -35.93 14.93 8.06
N GLN A 42 -37.04 14.55 7.42
CA GLN A 42 -38.39 14.69 7.99
C GLN A 42 -39.18 13.41 7.68
N GLY A 43 -39.46 12.62 8.72
CA GLY A 43 -39.95 11.24 8.55
C GLY A 43 -38.93 10.38 7.79
N ASP A 44 -39.41 9.62 6.80
CA ASP A 44 -38.56 8.76 5.95
C ASP A 44 -37.82 9.52 4.84
N ARG A 45 -38.08 10.82 4.69
CA ARG A 45 -37.51 11.64 3.63
C ARG A 45 -36.19 12.26 4.06
N LEU A 46 -35.16 12.13 3.22
CA LEU A 46 -33.86 12.80 3.34
C LEU A 46 -33.63 13.70 2.12
N VAL A 47 -33.25 14.94 2.36
CA VAL A 47 -32.99 15.95 1.33
C VAL A 47 -31.58 16.51 1.53
N GLU A 48 -30.78 16.56 0.46
CA GLU A 48 -29.43 17.12 0.49
C GLU A 48 -29.37 18.45 -0.26
N LEU A 49 -28.95 19.51 0.41
CA LEU A 49 -28.90 20.87 -0.11
C LEU A 49 -27.45 21.39 -0.09
N PRO A 50 -26.77 21.43 -1.25
CA PRO A 50 -25.44 22.02 -1.34
C PRO A 50 -25.52 23.55 -1.24
N SER A 51 -24.58 24.15 -0.52
CA SER A 51 -24.41 25.59 -0.30
C SER A 51 -25.72 26.27 0.15
N PRO A 52 -26.23 25.96 1.35
CA PRO A 52 -27.54 26.41 1.84
C PRO A 52 -27.68 27.94 2.07
N ASN A 53 -26.70 28.76 1.68
CA ASN A 53 -26.66 30.20 1.96
C ASN A 53 -27.82 30.98 1.31
N GLY A 54 -28.33 31.97 2.03
CA GLY A 54 -29.15 33.08 1.51
C GLY A 54 -30.57 32.77 1.03
N ASN A 55 -31.04 31.51 1.01
CA ASN A 55 -32.42 31.15 0.60
C ASN A 55 -32.87 29.78 1.18
N PHE A 56 -32.37 29.41 2.37
CA PHE A 56 -32.50 28.04 2.88
C PHE A 56 -33.96 27.59 3.08
N SER A 57 -34.80 28.42 3.70
CA SER A 57 -36.24 28.13 3.89
C SER A 57 -36.97 27.87 2.58
N ARG A 58 -36.75 28.72 1.56
CA ARG A 58 -37.35 28.56 0.24
C ARG A 58 -36.92 27.26 -0.43
N ARG A 59 -35.65 26.85 -0.28
CA ARG A 59 -35.14 25.59 -0.82
C ARG A 59 -35.72 24.38 -0.11
N LEU A 60 -35.88 24.44 1.21
CA LEU A 60 -36.57 23.39 1.98
C LEU A 60 -38.03 23.24 1.54
N GLN A 61 -38.73 24.35 1.29
CA GLN A 61 -40.11 24.33 0.79
C GLN A 61 -40.22 23.75 -0.64
N LEU A 62 -39.27 24.07 -1.54
CA LEU A 62 -39.20 23.47 -2.89
C LEU A 62 -39.00 21.95 -2.81
N GLU A 63 -38.20 21.51 -1.84
CA GLU A 63 -38.00 20.10 -1.52
C GLU A 63 -39.13 19.50 -0.66
N LYS A 64 -40.25 20.21 -0.53
CA LYS A 64 -41.47 19.79 0.18
C LYS A 64 -41.24 19.41 1.64
N ILE A 65 -40.25 20.01 2.31
CA ILE A 65 -40.09 19.93 3.77
C ILE A 65 -41.11 20.87 4.41
N ASN A 66 -41.93 20.34 5.32
CA ASN A 66 -42.91 21.12 6.04
C ASN A 66 -42.24 21.85 7.21
N LEU A 67 -41.98 23.14 7.03
CA LEU A 67 -41.34 23.99 8.06
C LEU A 67 -42.22 24.21 9.31
N LYS A 68 -43.52 23.89 9.26
CA LYS A 68 -44.40 23.93 10.46
C LYS A 68 -44.33 22.66 11.31
N ALA A 69 -43.59 21.64 10.86
CA ALA A 69 -43.34 20.40 11.56
C ALA A 69 -41.84 20.22 11.82
N GLY A 70 -41.49 19.49 12.88
CA GLY A 70 -40.10 19.23 13.23
C GLY A 70 -39.34 18.47 12.14
N PHE A 71 -38.03 18.73 12.01
CA PHE A 71 -37.14 17.99 11.12
C PHE A 71 -35.70 17.93 11.68
N ASP A 72 -34.93 16.92 11.31
CA ASP A 72 -33.51 16.84 11.66
C ASP A 72 -32.67 17.52 10.58
N LEU A 73 -31.58 18.18 10.98
CA LEU A 73 -30.67 18.86 10.07
C LEU A 73 -29.22 18.53 10.45
N GLU A 74 -28.46 18.02 9.48
CA GLU A 74 -27.02 17.85 9.57
C GLU A 74 -26.32 18.83 8.62
N LEU A 75 -25.52 19.75 9.15
CA LEU A 75 -24.63 20.59 8.33
C LEU A 75 -23.26 19.95 8.30
N ILE A 76 -22.78 19.67 7.09
CA ILE A 76 -21.46 19.10 6.83
C ILE A 76 -20.65 20.21 6.16
N THR A 77 -19.66 20.73 6.87
CA THR A 77 -18.73 21.72 6.31
C THR A 77 -17.45 21.03 5.89
N ARG A 78 -16.91 21.44 4.74
CA ARG A 78 -15.56 21.09 4.31
C ARG A 78 -14.70 22.34 4.47
N GLU A 79 -14.14 22.57 5.66
CA GLU A 79 -13.09 23.57 5.85
C GLU A 79 -11.99 23.11 6.81
N PRO A 80 -10.75 23.63 6.62
CA PRO A 80 -9.66 23.39 7.55
C PRO A 80 -10.04 23.93 8.92
N CYS A 81 -9.76 23.14 9.96
CA CYS A 81 -10.10 23.48 11.35
C CYS A 81 -9.42 24.80 11.75
N MET A 82 -10.20 25.87 11.91
CA MET A 82 -9.80 27.10 12.60
C MET A 82 -10.43 27.07 14.00
N ALA A 83 -9.60 27.01 15.04
CA ALA A 83 -10.04 27.24 16.41
C ALA A 83 -10.32 28.74 16.63
N GLY A 84 -11.26 29.02 17.53
CA GLY A 84 -11.94 30.31 17.67
C GLY A 84 -11.11 31.52 18.10
N HIS A 85 -11.70 32.68 17.78
CA HIS A 85 -11.51 34.05 18.27
C HIS A 85 -10.19 34.45 18.95
N GLY A 86 -9.43 35.31 18.26
CA GLY A 86 -8.63 36.36 18.91
C GLY A 86 -7.13 36.40 18.63
N GLN A 87 -6.58 35.50 17.80
CA GLN A 87 -5.17 35.58 17.39
C GLN A 87 -5.04 35.67 15.87
N PRO A 88 -4.06 36.44 15.34
CA PRO A 88 -3.86 36.59 13.91
C PRO A 88 -3.60 35.22 13.26
N ALA A 89 -4.17 35.04 12.06
CA ALA A 89 -4.14 33.79 11.31
C ALA A 89 -2.71 33.22 11.22
N VAL A 90 -2.52 32.02 11.76
CA VAL A 90 -1.34 31.20 11.50
C VAL A 90 -1.58 30.49 10.17
N GLU A 91 -0.67 30.64 9.22
CA GLU A 91 -0.75 30.00 7.90
C GLU A 91 -0.92 28.47 8.03
N PRO A 92 -1.64 27.81 7.09
CA PRO A 92 -1.77 26.36 7.11
C PRO A 92 -0.39 25.69 6.99
N GLU A 93 -0.03 24.94 8.03
CA GLU A 93 1.22 24.19 8.12
C GLU A 93 1.31 23.15 6.99
N ARG A 94 2.41 23.23 6.23
CA ARG A 94 2.70 22.42 5.03
C ARG A 94 3.04 20.98 5.44
N PRO A 95 3.04 19.98 4.53
CA PRO A 95 3.46 18.60 4.86
C PRO A 95 4.84 18.50 5.53
N GLU A 96 5.73 19.45 5.25
CA GLU A 96 7.04 19.67 5.90
C GLU A 96 7.00 20.14 7.37
N ASP A 97 5.82 20.46 7.90
CA ASP A 97 5.57 20.81 9.31
C ASP A 97 5.05 19.61 10.12
N PHE A 98 4.80 18.47 9.46
CA PHE A 98 4.43 17.19 10.08
C PHE A 98 5.61 16.21 10.20
N VAL A 99 6.80 16.57 9.73
CA VAL A 99 7.99 15.71 9.80
C VAL A 99 9.02 16.35 10.72
N ASP A 100 9.69 15.57 11.57
CA ASP A 100 10.82 16.06 12.36
C ASP A 100 11.89 16.62 11.39
N ARG A 101 12.08 17.95 11.38
CA ARG A 101 13.00 18.61 10.44
C ARG A 101 14.44 18.15 10.60
N ALA A 102 14.83 17.66 11.78
CA ALA A 102 16.15 17.08 12.00
C ALA A 102 16.31 15.74 11.26
N ASP A 103 15.26 14.89 11.24
CA ASP A 103 15.26 13.65 10.46
C ASP A 103 15.31 13.96 8.97
N TYR A 104 14.53 14.96 8.54
CA TYR A 104 14.41 15.37 7.14
C TYR A 104 15.73 15.90 6.57
N ASN A 105 16.44 16.72 7.34
CA ASN A 105 17.68 17.37 6.91
C ASN A 105 18.92 16.46 6.93
N ALA A 106 18.86 15.29 7.59
CA ALA A 106 19.98 14.36 7.65
C ALA A 106 20.20 13.55 6.35
N LEU A 107 19.37 13.77 5.31
CA LEU A 107 19.43 13.08 4.03
C LEU A 107 20.39 13.77 3.04
N GLN A 108 21.50 13.11 2.70
CA GLN A 108 22.15 13.27 1.39
C GLN A 108 21.71 12.10 0.52
N TRP A 109 20.59 12.24 -0.19
CA TRP A 109 20.05 11.18 -1.04
C TRP A 109 19.75 11.71 -2.45
N ASN A 110 20.27 11.01 -3.47
CA ASN A 110 20.19 11.33 -4.91
C ASN A 110 19.12 10.49 -5.64
N GLY A 111 18.02 10.16 -4.97
CA GLY A 111 16.88 9.50 -5.60
C GLY A 111 15.59 10.25 -5.28
N GLU A 112 14.55 10.07 -6.09
CA GLU A 112 13.28 10.78 -5.93
C GLU A 112 12.34 10.08 -4.94
N ARG A 113 11.57 10.91 -4.22
CA ARG A 113 10.72 10.54 -3.08
C ARG A 113 9.35 10.04 -3.57
N GLY A 114 8.86 8.94 -2.98
CA GLY A 114 7.56 8.33 -3.35
C GLY A 114 6.59 8.26 -2.17
N THR A 115 5.49 8.99 -2.31
CA THR A 115 4.37 9.22 -1.39
C THR A 115 3.51 7.95 -1.18
N GLY A 116 3.40 7.47 0.06
CA GLY A 116 2.68 6.25 0.40
C GLY A 116 1.16 6.32 0.15
N THR A 117 0.57 5.20 -0.28
CA THR A 117 -0.88 4.98 -0.28
C THR A 117 -1.18 3.48 -0.14
N LEU A 118 -2.33 3.16 0.49
CA LEU A 118 -2.83 1.80 0.77
C LEU A 118 -3.45 1.14 -0.47
N VAL A 119 -3.02 -0.09 -0.77
CA VAL A 119 -3.70 -1.00 -1.71
C VAL A 119 -3.87 -2.37 -1.04
N SER A 120 -5.10 -2.90 -1.04
CA SER A 120 -5.45 -4.31 -0.78
C SER A 120 -4.79 -5.00 0.43
N ASN A 121 -5.00 -4.46 1.65
CA ASN A 121 -4.55 -5.09 2.91
C ASN A 121 -3.04 -5.43 2.98
N ARG A 122 -2.20 -4.79 2.15
CA ARG A 122 -0.73 -4.90 2.24
C ARG A 122 -0.12 -3.51 2.36
N MET A 123 0.75 -3.31 3.33
CA MET A 123 1.59 -2.11 3.40
C MET A 123 2.65 -2.18 2.31
N ARG A 124 2.64 -1.27 1.32
CA ARG A 124 3.80 -0.37 1.00
C ARG A 124 3.71 0.39 -0.32
N ASN A 125 4.24 1.62 -0.30
CA ASN A 125 5.16 2.11 -1.36
C ASN A 125 6.17 3.20 -0.90
N THR A 126 6.36 3.41 0.41
CA THR A 126 7.43 4.28 0.93
C THR A 126 8.42 3.45 1.76
N PRO A 127 9.74 3.58 1.55
CA PRO A 127 10.73 2.99 2.44
C PRO A 127 10.47 3.41 3.89
N MET A 128 10.31 2.44 4.79
CA MET A 128 10.04 2.71 6.21
C MET A 128 11.32 2.67 7.05
N PHE A 129 12.29 1.86 6.62
CA PHE A 129 13.54 1.64 7.35
C PHE A 129 14.73 1.91 6.45
N PHE A 130 15.77 2.53 7.02
CA PHE A 130 16.92 3.02 6.28
C PHE A 130 18.23 2.62 6.94
N ARG A 131 19.27 2.41 6.14
CA ARG A 131 20.65 2.39 6.63
C ARG A 131 21.17 3.81 6.80
N HIS A 132 22.28 3.96 7.52
CA HIS A 132 22.88 5.28 7.76
C HIS A 132 23.33 6.00 6.47
N ASN A 133 23.56 5.27 5.39
CA ASN A 133 23.86 5.82 4.07
C ASN A 133 22.60 6.19 3.26
N GLY A 134 21.41 6.14 3.86
CA GLY A 134 20.13 6.46 3.22
C GLY A 134 19.55 5.33 2.36
N MET A 135 20.21 4.19 2.22
CA MET A 135 19.65 3.05 1.50
C MET A 135 18.44 2.48 2.23
N ASN A 136 17.38 2.15 1.48
CA ASN A 136 16.24 1.40 2.01
C ASN A 136 16.71 0.04 2.53
N ALA A 137 16.22 -0.33 3.71
CA ALA A 137 16.41 -1.64 4.29
C ALA A 137 15.04 -2.32 4.41
N ASP A 138 14.75 -3.23 3.48
CA ASP A 138 13.47 -3.94 3.48
C ASP A 138 13.43 -5.02 4.55
N VAL A 139 12.69 -4.76 5.62
CA VAL A 139 12.48 -5.70 6.74
C VAL A 139 10.99 -5.91 7.08
N MET A 140 10.07 -5.59 6.16
CA MET A 140 8.64 -5.75 6.46
C MET A 140 8.21 -7.19 6.43
N ASP A 141 7.18 -7.46 7.22
CA ASP A 141 6.46 -8.74 7.22
C ASP A 141 7.35 -9.98 7.41
N LEU A 142 8.61 -9.80 7.82
CA LEU A 142 9.58 -10.89 8.07
C LEU A 142 9.14 -11.84 9.18
N TYR A 143 8.28 -11.36 10.09
CA TYR A 143 7.80 -12.10 11.26
C TYR A 143 6.29 -12.34 11.20
N ALA A 144 5.72 -12.39 9.99
CA ALA A 144 4.32 -12.74 9.79
C ALA A 144 3.97 -14.08 10.46
N GLY A 145 2.86 -14.09 11.20
CA GLY A 145 2.38 -15.27 11.94
C GLY A 145 3.10 -15.57 13.26
N GLN A 146 4.14 -14.80 13.62
CA GLN A 146 4.82 -14.94 14.90
C GLN A 146 4.18 -14.06 15.99
N THR A 147 4.46 -14.40 17.25
CA THR A 147 4.05 -13.62 18.43
C THR A 147 5.23 -12.81 18.95
N LEU A 148 5.00 -11.52 19.25
CA LEU A 148 6.00 -10.63 19.83
C LEU A 148 5.73 -10.37 21.30
N PHE A 149 6.76 -10.46 22.14
CA PHE A 149 6.72 -10.02 23.54
C PHE A 149 7.36 -8.63 23.64
N LEU A 150 6.54 -7.58 23.71
CA LEU A 150 6.97 -6.20 23.86
C LEU A 150 7.19 -5.89 25.35
N VAL A 151 8.45 -5.77 25.73
CA VAL A 151 8.90 -5.56 27.11
C VAL A 151 9.14 -4.08 27.36
N LEU A 152 8.22 -3.50 28.13
CA LEU A 152 8.26 -2.12 28.59
C LEU A 152 9.00 -2.04 29.94
N ASN A 153 9.07 -0.83 30.50
CA ASN A 153 9.92 -0.55 31.65
C ASN A 153 9.19 -0.48 32.99
N GLY A 154 7.90 -0.82 33.06
CA GLY A 154 7.14 -0.79 34.31
C GLY A 154 7.72 -1.68 35.42
N GLY A 155 7.53 -1.26 36.67
CA GLY A 155 8.00 -1.92 37.88
C GLY A 155 7.39 -3.30 38.10
N SER A 156 6.29 -3.65 37.42
CA SER A 156 5.73 -5.02 37.47
C SER A 156 6.70 -6.13 37.00
N LEU A 157 7.81 -5.76 36.36
CA LEU A 157 8.88 -6.68 35.97
C LEU A 157 10.03 -6.78 36.99
N GLU A 158 9.92 -6.12 38.15
CA GLU A 158 10.90 -6.30 39.22
C GLU A 158 10.96 -7.77 39.66
N GLY A 159 12.16 -8.35 39.65
CA GLY A 159 12.36 -9.77 39.97
C GLY A 159 11.88 -10.75 38.88
N PHE A 160 11.53 -10.28 37.68
CA PHE A 160 11.06 -11.15 36.59
C PHE A 160 12.14 -12.15 36.15
N ASP A 161 11.76 -13.43 35.98
CA ASP A 161 12.64 -14.46 35.44
C ASP A 161 12.79 -14.34 33.90
N TRP A 162 13.83 -13.65 33.49
CA TRP A 162 14.15 -13.40 32.08
C TRP A 162 14.49 -14.66 31.28
N SER A 163 14.81 -15.80 31.93
CA SER A 163 15.10 -17.05 31.22
C SER A 163 13.89 -17.55 30.42
N ARG A 164 12.69 -17.21 30.88
CA ARG A 164 11.41 -17.55 30.26
C ARG A 164 11.26 -16.97 28.86
N LEU A 165 11.89 -15.83 28.59
CA LEU A 165 11.84 -15.13 27.29
C LEU A 165 12.97 -15.53 26.33
N LYS A 166 13.86 -16.46 26.74
CA LYS A 166 15.02 -16.90 25.95
C LYS A 166 14.81 -18.24 25.23
N LYS A 167 13.59 -18.78 25.23
CA LYS A 167 13.28 -20.07 24.61
C LYS A 167 13.11 -19.94 23.08
N PRO A 168 13.42 -20.99 22.31
CA PRO A 168 13.22 -20.99 20.85
C PRO A 168 11.79 -20.63 20.45
N GLY A 169 11.64 -19.83 19.39
CA GLY A 169 10.35 -19.31 18.92
C GLY A 169 9.92 -17.99 19.55
N ILE A 170 10.46 -17.63 20.72
CA ILE A 170 10.10 -16.38 21.41
C ILE A 170 10.86 -15.20 20.80
N CYS A 171 10.11 -14.24 20.25
CA CYS A 171 10.64 -12.95 19.80
C CYS A 171 10.37 -11.86 20.83
N THR A 172 11.40 -11.10 21.20
CA THR A 172 11.29 -10.02 22.20
C THR A 172 11.60 -8.66 21.61
N PHE A 173 10.88 -7.64 22.06
CA PHE A 173 11.12 -6.26 21.69
C PHE A 173 11.25 -5.43 22.97
N GLY A 174 12.44 -4.90 23.27
CA GLY A 174 12.65 -4.01 24.42
C GLY A 174 12.65 -2.53 24.04
N VAL A 175 12.41 -1.66 25.02
CA VAL A 175 12.47 -0.21 24.82
C VAL A 175 13.38 0.49 25.83
N ASN A 176 14.08 1.53 25.40
CA ASN A 176 14.94 2.35 26.26
C ASN A 176 15.92 1.48 27.10
N ASN A 177 16.19 1.82 28.37
CA ASN A 177 17.14 1.07 29.20
C ASN A 177 16.65 -0.31 29.65
N GLY A 178 15.41 -0.73 29.37
CA GLY A 178 14.95 -2.10 29.70
C GLY A 178 15.78 -3.20 29.02
N ALA A 179 16.48 -2.89 27.92
CA ALA A 179 17.33 -3.86 27.24
C ALA A 179 18.63 -4.21 27.97
N HIS A 180 18.98 -3.55 29.09
CA HIS A 180 20.22 -3.81 29.81
C HIS A 180 20.36 -5.25 30.35
N VAL A 181 19.25 -5.89 30.74
CA VAL A 181 19.22 -7.30 31.21
C VAL A 181 18.69 -8.26 30.15
N LEU A 182 17.53 -7.97 29.54
CA LEU A 182 16.83 -8.92 28.65
C LEU A 182 17.62 -9.23 27.37
N ARG A 183 18.41 -8.28 26.84
CA ARG A 183 19.06 -8.37 25.51
C ARG A 183 18.09 -8.86 24.42
N PRO A 184 17.09 -8.03 24.06
CA PRO A 184 15.97 -8.45 23.22
C PRO A 184 16.36 -8.64 21.75
N THR A 185 15.52 -9.35 20.98
CA THR A 185 15.66 -9.50 19.52
C THR A 185 15.62 -8.14 18.81
N PHE A 186 14.66 -7.30 19.21
CA PHE A 186 14.48 -5.94 18.70
C PHE A 186 14.56 -4.92 19.82
N TRP A 187 15.00 -3.71 19.49
CA TRP A 187 15.06 -2.60 20.41
C TRP A 187 14.77 -1.27 19.71
N THR A 188 14.13 -0.36 20.43
CA THR A 188 13.93 1.01 19.94
C THR A 188 13.98 2.00 21.09
N SER A 189 14.38 3.23 20.75
CA SER A 189 14.30 4.39 21.60
C SER A 189 14.02 5.63 20.75
N VAL A 190 13.48 6.66 21.40
CA VAL A 190 13.13 7.95 20.78
C VAL A 190 13.86 9.12 21.43
N ASP A 191 14.27 8.98 22.69
CA ASP A 191 15.07 9.98 23.40
C ASP A 191 16.50 10.06 22.88
N ASP A 192 17.25 11.03 23.40
CA ASP A 192 18.64 11.24 23.02
C ASP A 192 19.51 10.00 23.27
N PRO A 193 20.35 9.55 22.29
CA PRO A 193 21.17 8.35 22.41
C PRO A 193 22.12 8.32 23.61
N THR A 194 22.50 9.49 24.13
CA THR A 194 23.34 9.63 25.32
C THR A 194 22.68 9.13 26.61
N ARG A 195 21.38 8.83 26.60
CA ARG A 195 20.63 8.34 27.77
C ARG A 195 20.63 6.82 27.92
N PHE A 196 21.18 6.09 26.94
CA PHE A 196 21.10 4.64 26.90
C PHE A 196 22.47 3.99 27.04
N LEU A 197 22.50 2.86 27.74
CA LEU A 197 23.74 2.10 27.97
C LEU A 197 24.45 1.76 26.66
N ARG A 198 25.76 1.99 26.62
CA ARG A 198 26.57 1.73 25.43
C ARG A 198 26.52 0.27 24.98
N SER A 199 26.45 -0.65 25.93
CA SER A 199 26.37 -2.09 25.62
C SER A 199 25.14 -2.47 24.80
N ILE A 200 24.02 -1.73 24.88
CA ILE A 200 22.85 -1.97 24.03
C ILE A 200 23.20 -1.64 22.59
N TRP A 201 23.89 -0.53 22.34
CA TRP A 201 24.35 -0.10 21.02
C TRP A 201 25.37 -1.07 20.42
N GLN A 202 26.31 -1.56 21.23
CA GLN A 202 27.40 -2.44 20.77
C GLN A 202 26.95 -3.85 20.38
N ASP A 203 25.88 -4.36 20.99
CA ASP A 203 25.46 -5.74 20.83
C ASP A 203 24.91 -6.01 19.41
N PRO A 204 25.58 -6.80 18.56
CA PRO A 204 25.13 -7.06 17.19
C PRO A 204 23.87 -7.94 17.14
N THR A 205 23.56 -8.67 18.21
CA THR A 205 22.40 -9.57 18.27
C THR A 205 21.08 -8.80 18.43
N ILE A 206 21.15 -7.56 18.96
CA ILE A 206 20.01 -6.68 19.10
C ILE A 206 19.80 -5.91 17.79
N THR A 207 18.64 -6.08 17.17
CA THR A 207 18.21 -5.26 16.03
C THR A 207 17.63 -3.94 16.50
N LYS A 208 18.20 -2.81 16.08
CA LYS A 208 17.89 -1.49 16.64
C LYS A 208 17.14 -0.64 15.63
N PHE A 209 15.93 -0.20 15.96
CA PHE A 209 15.15 0.73 15.16
C PHE A 209 15.20 2.11 15.82
N ILE A 210 15.74 3.11 15.13
CA ILE A 210 16.08 4.41 15.74
C ILE A 210 15.66 5.56 14.82
N PRO A 211 15.20 6.70 15.36
CA PRO A 211 14.98 7.90 14.56
C PRO A 211 16.24 8.31 13.78
N MET A 212 16.09 8.63 12.51
CA MET A 212 17.24 8.95 11.64
C MET A 212 18.04 10.16 12.13
N SER A 213 17.41 11.15 12.76
CA SER A 213 18.07 12.31 13.39
C SER A 213 19.09 11.93 14.46
N HIS A 214 19.02 10.72 15.00
CA HIS A 214 19.95 10.23 16.01
C HIS A 214 21.19 9.56 15.42
N PHE A 215 21.24 9.25 14.12
CA PHE A 215 22.36 8.55 13.50
C PHE A 215 23.72 9.22 13.72
N GLN A 216 23.75 10.55 13.66
CA GLN A 216 24.97 11.35 13.84
C GLN A 216 25.18 11.78 15.30
N LYS A 217 24.30 11.39 16.22
CA LYS A 217 24.49 11.73 17.63
C LYS A 217 25.47 10.75 18.28
N PRO A 218 26.31 11.25 19.19
CA PRO A 218 27.18 10.38 19.97
C PRO A 218 26.35 9.58 20.98
N VAL A 219 26.93 8.49 21.48
CA VAL A 219 26.38 7.76 22.63
C VAL A 219 27.19 8.10 23.89
N TRP A 220 26.62 7.83 25.06
CA TRP A 220 27.35 7.91 26.32
C TRP A 220 28.28 6.70 26.48
N ASP A 221 29.45 6.90 27.06
CA ASP A 221 30.40 5.85 27.41
C ASP A 221 30.54 5.80 28.93
N GLU A 222 29.74 4.94 29.56
CA GLU A 222 29.69 4.81 31.02
C GLU A 222 31.05 4.41 31.63
N SER A 223 31.87 3.64 30.88
CA SER A 223 33.22 3.22 31.31
C SER A 223 34.20 4.38 31.41
N LYS A 224 33.97 5.45 30.64
CA LYS A 224 34.80 6.65 30.61
C LYS A 224 34.13 7.86 31.26
N ASN A 225 32.88 7.69 31.68
CA ASN A 225 32.03 8.76 32.18
C ASN A 225 32.02 9.99 31.25
N ALA A 226 31.94 9.75 29.93
CA ALA A 226 32.09 10.78 28.92
C ALA A 226 31.28 10.48 27.65
N ILE A 227 31.09 11.50 26.81
CA ILE A 227 30.52 11.35 25.47
C ILE A 227 31.49 10.55 24.58
N SER A 228 30.99 9.50 23.95
CA SER A 228 31.77 8.67 23.03
C SER A 228 32.09 9.41 21.74
N LYS A 229 33.23 9.06 21.13
CA LYS A 229 33.53 9.47 19.74
C LYS A 229 32.68 8.71 18.72
N SER A 230 32.17 7.54 19.08
CA SER A 230 31.28 6.75 18.23
C SER A 230 29.89 7.37 18.20
N GLN A 231 29.32 7.43 17.00
CA GLN A 231 27.96 7.85 16.73
C GLN A 231 27.04 6.64 16.60
N VAL A 232 25.73 6.83 16.73
CA VAL A 232 24.74 5.76 16.59
C VAL A 232 24.93 4.95 15.29
N LYS A 233 25.23 5.63 14.17
CA LYS A 233 25.45 4.99 12.87
C LYS A 233 26.64 4.02 12.83
N ASP A 234 27.59 4.15 13.75
CA ASP A 234 28.81 3.34 13.78
C ASP A 234 28.57 1.97 14.45
N PHE A 235 27.39 1.77 15.04
CA PHE A 235 27.02 0.55 15.74
C PHE A 235 26.32 -0.47 14.83
N PRO A 236 26.47 -1.77 15.12
CA PRO A 236 25.91 -2.81 14.28
C PRO A 236 24.39 -2.90 14.39
N ASN A 237 23.79 -3.39 13.31
CA ASN A 237 22.38 -3.78 13.26
C ASN A 237 21.41 -2.62 13.58
N VAL A 238 21.75 -1.41 13.14
CA VAL A 238 20.93 -0.21 13.27
C VAL A 238 20.14 0.05 11.99
N TYR A 239 18.85 0.32 12.16
CA TYR A 239 17.89 0.74 11.14
C TYR A 239 17.26 2.06 11.56
N GLY A 240 17.25 3.00 10.63
CA GLY A 240 16.70 4.33 10.78
C GLY A 240 15.24 4.37 10.40
N TYR A 241 14.43 5.17 11.07
CA TYR A 241 13.09 5.52 10.59
C TYR A 241 12.85 7.02 10.72
N ARG A 242 11.91 7.53 9.93
CA ARG A 242 11.42 8.91 10.02
C ARG A 242 10.30 8.96 11.05
N ARG A 243 10.33 9.91 11.99
CA ARG A 243 9.26 10.08 12.98
C ARG A 243 8.47 11.36 12.81
N ASN A 244 7.28 11.38 13.40
CA ASN A 244 6.47 12.58 13.55
C ASN A 244 5.88 12.68 14.97
N GLU A 245 5.36 13.86 15.31
CA GLU A 245 4.72 14.13 16.61
C GLU A 245 3.32 14.75 16.48
N ALA A 246 2.56 14.24 15.51
CA ALA A 246 1.22 14.68 15.12
C ALA A 246 0.24 13.49 15.12
N PHE A 247 -0.11 13.01 16.30
CA PHE A 247 -0.92 11.81 16.47
C PHE A 247 -2.31 11.95 15.84
N GLN A 248 -2.67 10.98 15.00
CA GLN A 248 -3.99 10.83 14.40
C GLN A 248 -4.30 9.32 14.25
N ALA A 249 -5.21 8.80 15.07
CA ALA A 249 -5.46 7.36 15.18
C ALA A 249 -5.81 6.70 13.84
N ALA A 250 -6.66 7.33 13.02
CA ALA A 250 -7.17 6.76 11.78
C ALA A 250 -6.09 6.50 10.71
N GLN A 251 -4.98 7.23 10.74
CA GLN A 251 -3.87 7.06 9.79
C GLN A 251 -2.63 6.42 10.41
N TRP A 252 -2.57 6.28 11.73
CA TRP A 252 -1.37 5.89 12.47
C TRP A 252 -0.73 4.56 12.00
N LEU A 253 -1.54 3.55 11.68
CA LEU A 253 -1.06 2.26 11.18
C LEU A 253 -0.48 2.32 9.76
N TYR A 254 -0.74 3.39 9.01
CA TYR A 254 -0.52 3.44 7.57
C TYR A 254 0.19 4.70 7.09
N GLU A 255 0.45 5.66 7.99
CA GLU A 255 1.28 6.82 7.70
C GLU A 255 2.73 6.37 7.39
N ASP A 256 3.44 7.19 6.61
CA ASP A 256 4.78 6.89 6.06
C ASP A 256 5.92 7.23 7.04
N THR A 257 5.57 7.55 8.27
CA THR A 257 6.46 7.86 9.38
C THR A 257 6.05 7.06 10.61
N ILE A 258 6.85 7.08 11.65
CA ILE A 258 6.55 6.43 12.92
C ILE A 258 6.18 7.53 13.93
N ASN A 259 4.89 7.69 14.19
CA ASN A 259 4.41 8.61 15.21
C ASN A 259 4.68 8.05 16.61
N TRP A 260 5.10 8.93 17.52
CA TRP A 260 5.38 8.59 18.92
C TRP A 260 4.58 9.45 19.91
N GLY A 261 3.43 9.98 19.49
CA GLY A 261 2.53 10.84 20.27
C GLY A 261 2.57 12.31 19.83
N ASN A 262 1.87 13.20 20.54
CA ASN A 262 1.85 14.63 20.20
C ASN A 262 2.93 15.43 20.92
N HIS A 263 3.50 16.43 20.26
CA HIS A 263 4.31 17.46 20.93
C HIS A 263 3.52 18.10 22.09
N GLY A 264 4.20 18.68 23.09
CA GLY A 264 3.52 19.36 24.21
C GLY A 264 2.56 20.47 23.78
N LYS A 265 2.88 21.17 22.67
CA LYS A 265 2.03 22.18 22.04
C LYS A 265 0.75 21.62 21.41
N ARG A 266 0.70 20.30 21.19
CA ARG A 266 -0.42 19.55 20.59
C ARG A 266 -1.06 18.58 21.60
N GLY A 267 -0.94 18.87 22.89
CA GLY A 267 -1.55 18.08 23.97
C GLY A 267 -0.65 17.01 24.60
N GLY A 268 0.55 16.73 24.04
CA GLY A 268 1.52 15.84 24.68
C GLY A 268 1.25 14.33 24.50
N GLY A 269 1.72 13.53 25.46
CA GLY A 269 1.53 12.07 25.44
C GLY A 269 2.52 11.34 24.54
N ARG A 270 3.78 11.79 24.49
CA ARG A 270 4.84 11.12 23.72
C ARG A 270 5.35 9.86 24.41
N SER A 271 5.50 8.77 23.68
CA SER A 271 6.05 7.52 24.19
C SER A 271 6.64 6.62 23.12
N VAL A 272 7.76 6.00 23.50
CA VAL A 272 8.42 4.94 22.73
C VAL A 272 7.52 3.72 22.49
N MET A 273 6.51 3.47 23.34
CA MET A 273 5.59 2.35 23.17
C MET A 273 4.79 2.46 21.87
N LEU A 274 4.38 3.68 21.48
CA LEU A 274 3.71 3.92 20.20
C LEU A 274 4.66 3.52 19.05
N ALA A 275 5.88 4.03 19.06
CA ALA A 275 6.87 3.68 18.05
C ALA A 275 7.13 2.16 17.98
N ALA A 276 7.30 1.50 19.13
CA ALA A 276 7.54 0.06 19.20
C ALA A 276 6.37 -0.76 18.62
N LEU A 277 5.12 -0.42 18.95
CA LEU A 277 3.94 -1.07 18.38
C LEU A 277 3.84 -0.86 16.86
N ARG A 278 4.17 0.34 16.38
CA ARG A 278 4.16 0.64 14.94
C ARG A 278 5.20 -0.22 14.21
N ILE A 279 6.40 -0.30 14.77
CA ILE A 279 7.48 -1.14 14.24
C ILE A 279 7.08 -2.61 14.26
N ALA A 280 6.48 -3.11 15.35
CA ALA A 280 6.00 -4.48 15.43
C ALA A 280 5.01 -4.82 14.29
N PHE A 281 4.04 -3.93 14.06
CA PHE A 281 3.08 -4.09 12.96
C PHE A 281 3.78 -4.10 11.59
N LEU A 282 4.77 -3.21 11.37
CA LEU A 282 5.58 -3.15 10.14
C LEU A 282 6.39 -4.43 9.89
N LEU A 283 6.93 -5.04 10.95
CA LEU A 283 7.70 -6.29 10.87
C LEU A 283 6.83 -7.53 10.61
N GLY A 284 5.51 -7.39 10.58
CA GLY A 284 4.57 -8.48 10.30
C GLY A 284 3.92 -9.09 11.52
N PHE A 285 4.28 -8.68 12.73
CA PHE A 285 3.63 -9.19 13.93
C PHE A 285 2.15 -8.78 13.90
N ARG A 286 1.29 -9.77 14.13
CA ARG A 286 -0.16 -9.59 14.27
C ARG A 286 -0.64 -9.93 15.67
N ARG A 287 0.22 -10.53 16.51
CA ARG A 287 -0.01 -10.76 17.93
C ARG A 287 1.13 -10.14 18.74
N VAL A 288 0.81 -9.21 19.64
CA VAL A 288 1.79 -8.54 20.52
C VAL A 288 1.35 -8.64 21.98
N CYS A 289 2.18 -9.24 22.81
CA CYS A 289 1.98 -9.41 24.23
C CYS A 289 2.77 -8.35 25.00
N LEU A 290 2.08 -7.53 25.79
CA LEU A 290 2.68 -6.43 26.55
C LEU A 290 3.13 -6.91 27.93
N LEU A 291 4.41 -6.69 28.24
CA LEU A 291 5.02 -6.96 29.55
C LEU A 291 5.54 -5.63 30.14
N GLY A 292 5.48 -5.46 31.47
CA GLY A 292 5.90 -4.20 32.10
C GLY A 292 5.03 -3.00 31.73
N CYS A 293 3.80 -3.26 31.26
CA CYS A 293 2.87 -2.24 30.79
C CYS A 293 2.00 -1.74 31.95
N ASP A 294 2.56 -0.93 32.84
CA ASP A 294 1.88 -0.64 34.11
C ASP A 294 0.90 0.53 34.01
N PHE A 295 1.28 1.58 33.26
CA PHE A 295 0.52 2.84 33.12
C PHE A 295 0.22 3.52 34.44
N TYR A 296 1.07 3.29 35.43
CA TYR A 296 1.03 3.90 36.74
C TYR A 296 2.46 4.00 37.27
N MET A 297 2.77 5.12 37.93
CA MET A 297 4.06 5.35 38.58
C MET A 297 3.87 6.17 39.86
N ASP A 298 4.53 5.74 40.93
CA ASP A 298 4.64 6.49 42.18
C ASP A 298 6.03 6.31 42.82
N ASP A 299 6.19 6.69 44.08
CA ASP A 299 7.47 6.59 44.78
C ASP A 299 7.92 5.13 45.02
N ASN A 300 6.97 4.19 45.09
CA ASN A 300 7.21 2.77 45.36
C ASN A 300 7.12 1.91 44.09
N ASN A 301 6.44 2.39 43.05
CA ASN A 301 6.27 1.70 41.78
C ASN A 301 6.89 2.54 40.65
N ARG A 302 8.17 2.28 40.37
CA ARG A 302 8.98 3.00 39.37
C ARG A 302 9.32 2.07 38.22
N TYR A 303 10.39 2.38 37.47
CA TYR A 303 10.90 1.42 36.50
C TYR A 303 11.49 0.21 37.24
N TRP A 304 11.46 -0.97 36.61
CA TRP A 304 11.99 -2.21 37.22
C TRP A 304 13.53 -2.20 37.42
N PHE A 305 14.21 -1.18 36.91
CA PHE A 305 15.65 -0.98 37.08
C PHE A 305 15.94 0.29 37.86
N ALA A 306 17.14 0.33 38.45
CA ALA A 306 17.59 1.43 39.29
C ALA A 306 17.67 2.75 38.50
N GLU A 307 16.64 3.59 38.67
CA GLU A 307 16.55 4.92 38.10
C GLU A 307 15.82 5.82 39.10
N GLN A 308 16.48 6.86 39.60
CA GLN A 308 15.84 7.81 40.49
C GLN A 308 14.88 8.70 39.70
N ARG A 309 13.65 8.84 40.19
CA ARG A 309 12.64 9.73 39.61
C ARG A 309 12.26 10.79 40.63
N SER A 310 12.40 12.05 40.24
CA SER A 310 11.88 13.15 41.06
C SER A 310 10.35 13.15 41.06
N LYS A 311 9.74 13.74 42.08
CA LYS A 311 8.27 13.89 42.17
C LYS A 311 7.67 14.56 40.92
N GLN A 312 8.37 15.55 40.36
CA GLN A 312 7.97 16.20 39.12
C GLN A 312 8.00 15.24 37.93
N ALA A 313 9.03 14.41 37.83
CA ALA A 313 9.18 13.45 36.74
C ALA A 313 8.13 12.32 36.82
N ILE A 314 7.74 11.92 38.04
CA ILE A 314 6.61 11.01 38.29
C ILE A 314 5.30 11.65 37.83
N SER A 315 5.02 12.89 38.25
CA SER A 315 3.81 13.63 37.85
C SER A 315 3.69 13.79 36.32
N ASN A 316 4.80 14.14 35.66
CA ASN A 316 4.86 14.27 34.20
C ASN A 316 4.58 12.93 33.48
N ASN A 317 5.11 11.82 34.01
CA ASN A 317 4.83 10.49 33.48
C ASN A 317 3.36 10.12 33.66
N GLN A 318 2.79 10.34 34.84
CA GLN A 318 1.37 10.06 35.10
C GLN A 318 0.44 10.85 34.17
N ASN A 319 0.72 12.15 33.93
CA ASN A 319 -0.03 12.91 32.94
C ASN A 319 0.13 12.34 31.53
N SER A 320 1.34 11.89 31.16
CA SER A 320 1.57 11.26 29.85
C SER A 320 0.81 9.94 29.72
N TYR A 321 0.77 9.11 30.76
CA TYR A 321 -0.02 7.87 30.77
C TYR A 321 -1.51 8.16 30.61
N ARG A 322 -2.03 9.19 31.29
CA ARG A 322 -3.43 9.62 31.14
C ARG A 322 -3.78 9.96 29.70
N ILE A 323 -2.91 10.70 29.01
CA ILE A 323 -3.12 11.05 27.58
C ILE A 323 -2.97 9.82 26.69
N MET A 324 -1.97 8.98 26.94
CA MET A 324 -1.75 7.80 26.13
C MET A 324 -2.88 6.77 26.22
N MET A 325 -3.57 6.67 27.36
CA MET A 325 -4.74 5.81 27.48
C MET A 325 -5.80 6.19 26.43
N SER A 326 -6.08 7.48 26.22
CA SER A 326 -7.03 7.89 25.17
C SER A 326 -6.50 7.57 23.77
N TYR A 327 -5.20 7.73 23.51
CA TYR A 327 -4.62 7.33 22.22
C TYR A 327 -4.80 5.84 21.95
N PHE A 328 -4.62 4.98 22.95
CA PHE A 328 -4.81 3.54 22.76
C PHE A 328 -6.29 3.14 22.64
N ASP A 329 -7.19 3.82 23.34
CA ASP A 329 -8.64 3.65 23.15
C ASP A 329 -9.04 4.01 21.71
N GLU A 330 -8.50 5.09 21.15
CA GLU A 330 -8.72 5.48 19.76
C GLU A 330 -8.07 4.51 18.74
N LEU A 331 -6.89 3.96 19.06
CA LEU A 331 -6.18 3.04 18.17
C LEU A 331 -6.77 1.63 18.15
N GLN A 332 -7.37 1.16 19.25
CA GLN A 332 -7.80 -0.23 19.40
C GLN A 332 -8.76 -0.68 18.28
N PRO A 333 -9.79 0.07 17.87
CA PRO A 333 -10.65 -0.33 16.75
C PRO A 333 -9.89 -0.48 15.43
N HIS A 334 -8.91 0.41 15.18
CA HIS A 334 -8.07 0.33 13.98
C HIS A 334 -7.13 -0.88 14.01
N PHE A 335 -6.59 -1.21 15.18
CA PHE A 335 -5.78 -2.40 15.39
C PHE A 335 -6.58 -3.67 15.09
N LEU A 336 -7.79 -3.78 15.64
CA LEU A 336 -8.67 -4.93 15.39
C LEU A 336 -9.06 -5.05 13.92
N ASN A 337 -9.42 -3.95 13.25
CA ASN A 337 -9.75 -3.95 11.83
C ASN A 337 -8.55 -4.38 10.95
N ALA A 338 -7.33 -4.13 11.39
CA ALA A 338 -6.10 -4.53 10.69
C ALA A 338 -5.61 -5.95 11.07
N GLY A 339 -6.34 -6.68 11.92
CA GLY A 339 -5.89 -7.98 12.46
C GLY A 339 -4.66 -7.87 13.36
N PHE A 340 -4.40 -6.68 13.92
CA PHE A 340 -3.29 -6.43 14.85
C PHE A 340 -3.79 -6.56 16.29
N HIS A 341 -3.60 -7.73 16.87
CA HIS A 341 -4.06 -8.07 18.21
C HIS A 341 -2.99 -7.78 19.25
N VAL A 342 -3.22 -6.73 20.04
CA VAL A 342 -2.39 -6.39 21.20
C VAL A 342 -3.09 -6.88 22.46
N VAL A 343 -2.36 -7.60 23.32
CA VAL A 343 -2.86 -8.13 24.59
C VAL A 343 -1.93 -7.69 25.73
N ASN A 344 -2.48 -7.50 26.92
CA ASN A 344 -1.74 -7.07 28.10
C ASN A 344 -1.54 -8.23 29.08
N CYS A 345 -0.28 -8.59 29.34
CA CYS A 345 0.06 -9.68 30.26
C CYS A 345 0.33 -9.19 31.69
N ASN A 346 0.15 -7.89 31.98
CA ASN A 346 0.14 -7.39 33.35
C ASN A 346 -1.30 -7.25 33.86
N PRO A 347 -1.81 -8.17 34.70
CA PRO A 347 -3.19 -8.13 35.20
C PRO A 347 -3.48 -6.89 36.06
N LYS A 348 -2.44 -6.27 36.65
CA LYS A 348 -2.55 -5.06 37.48
C LYS A 348 -2.34 -3.77 36.68
N SER A 349 -2.19 -3.85 35.37
CA SER A 349 -2.02 -2.68 34.51
C SER A 349 -3.20 -1.71 34.61
N HIS A 350 -2.91 -0.42 34.61
CA HIS A 350 -3.91 0.64 34.50
C HIS A 350 -4.35 0.88 33.04
N LEU A 351 -3.62 0.38 32.05
CA LEU A 351 -4.03 0.44 30.64
C LEU A 351 -5.11 -0.61 30.37
N LYS A 352 -6.32 -0.15 30.03
CA LYS A 352 -7.48 -1.01 29.78
C LYS A 352 -7.89 -1.10 28.30
N ALA A 353 -7.23 -0.34 27.43
CA ALA A 353 -7.47 -0.33 25.99
C ALA A 353 -7.20 -1.69 25.30
N PHE A 354 -6.50 -2.62 25.95
CA PHE A 354 -6.18 -3.93 25.39
C PHE A 354 -6.67 -5.05 26.31
N PRO A 355 -7.18 -6.17 25.75
CA PRO A 355 -7.60 -7.32 26.54
C PRO A 355 -6.44 -7.90 27.34
N MET A 356 -6.73 -8.44 28.52
CA MET A 356 -5.75 -9.15 29.35
C MET A 356 -5.50 -10.57 28.81
N ALA A 357 -4.29 -11.06 28.96
CA ALA A 357 -3.91 -12.42 28.60
C ALA A 357 -2.96 -13.04 29.64
N ASP A 358 -3.01 -14.36 29.80
CA ASP A 358 -2.11 -15.10 30.68
C ASP A 358 -0.72 -15.27 30.03
N LEU A 359 0.32 -14.86 30.74
CA LEU A 359 1.68 -14.90 30.19
C LEU A 359 2.16 -16.33 29.91
N GLU A 360 1.81 -17.31 30.74
CA GLU A 360 2.28 -18.69 30.54
C GLU A 360 1.66 -19.31 29.29
N GLU A 361 0.38 -19.03 29.04
CA GLU A 361 -0.30 -19.46 27.82
C GLU A 361 0.33 -18.87 26.57
N GLU A 362 0.61 -17.55 26.57
CA GLU A 362 1.27 -16.88 25.44
C GLU A 362 2.67 -17.43 25.18
N LEU A 363 3.47 -17.61 26.25
CA LEU A 363 4.82 -18.16 26.12
C LEU A 363 4.81 -19.59 25.58
N ARG A 364 3.85 -20.41 26.01
CA ARG A 364 3.70 -21.79 25.53
C ARG A 364 3.31 -21.83 24.05
N ALA A 365 2.38 -20.96 23.64
CA ALA A 365 1.91 -20.89 22.26
C ALA A 365 3.00 -20.38 21.29
N ALA A 366 3.91 -19.52 21.75
CA ALA A 366 4.98 -18.98 20.92
C ALA A 366 6.24 -19.87 20.82
N GLN A 367 6.38 -20.88 21.68
CA GLN A 367 7.57 -21.73 21.70
C GLN A 367 7.60 -22.68 20.50
N VAL A 368 8.80 -22.89 19.94
CA VAL A 368 9.05 -23.88 18.89
C VAL A 368 9.70 -25.12 19.51
N ASP A 369 9.21 -26.30 19.15
CA ASP A 369 9.83 -27.57 19.53
C ASP A 369 11.15 -27.77 18.77
N THR A 370 12.24 -27.87 19.51
CA THR A 370 13.60 -28.11 18.99
C THR A 370 14.09 -29.53 19.28
N GLY A 371 13.23 -30.43 19.77
CA GLY A 371 13.60 -31.81 20.10
C GLY A 371 13.65 -32.78 18.91
N ALA A 372 13.21 -32.35 17.73
CA ALA A 372 13.17 -33.18 16.53
C ALA A 372 14.59 -33.57 16.04
N THR A 373 14.71 -34.81 15.53
CA THR A 373 15.96 -35.33 14.97
C THR A 373 16.18 -34.90 13.52
N THR A 374 17.44 -34.71 13.14
CA THR A 374 17.84 -34.44 11.75
C THR A 374 17.99 -35.71 10.91
N VAL A 375 17.85 -36.89 11.51
CA VAL A 375 18.00 -38.18 10.81
C VAL A 375 17.03 -38.26 9.63
N GLY A 376 17.59 -38.52 8.44
CA GLY A 376 16.84 -38.63 7.19
C GLY A 376 16.38 -37.30 6.58
N MET A 377 16.74 -36.13 7.12
CA MET A 377 16.28 -34.84 6.58
C MET A 377 16.91 -34.46 5.22
N TYR A 378 18.02 -35.10 4.84
CA TYR A 378 18.60 -34.96 3.49
C TYR A 378 17.99 -35.91 2.46
N VAL A 379 17.04 -36.77 2.85
CA VAL A 379 16.31 -37.61 1.90
C VAL A 379 15.30 -36.73 1.15
N ASP A 380 15.31 -36.82 -0.18
CA ASP A 380 14.38 -36.12 -1.06
C ASP A 380 12.99 -36.80 -1.01
N ARG A 381 12.32 -36.64 0.13
CA ARG A 381 10.98 -37.19 0.36
C ARG A 381 9.95 -36.61 -0.61
N TYR A 382 10.21 -35.45 -1.21
CA TYR A 382 9.35 -34.92 -2.28
C TYR A 382 9.38 -35.82 -3.52
N LYS A 383 10.53 -36.36 -3.90
CA LYS A 383 10.60 -37.37 -4.98
C LYS A 383 9.94 -38.70 -4.59
N GLU A 384 10.07 -39.13 -3.35
CA GLU A 384 9.51 -40.40 -2.86
C GLU A 384 7.99 -40.35 -2.69
N THR A 385 7.45 -39.18 -2.30
CA THR A 385 6.02 -38.97 -2.08
C THR A 385 5.32 -38.32 -3.26
N LYS A 386 6.04 -38.03 -4.35
CA LYS A 386 5.43 -37.50 -5.57
C LYS A 386 4.44 -38.54 -6.10
N PRO A 387 3.14 -38.20 -6.23
CA PRO A 387 2.20 -39.09 -6.88
C PRO A 387 2.73 -39.43 -8.27
N ALA A 388 2.66 -40.71 -8.66
CA ALA A 388 2.95 -41.10 -10.03
C ALA A 388 2.15 -40.20 -10.98
N ALA A 389 2.80 -39.67 -12.01
CA ALA A 389 2.12 -38.83 -12.99
C ALA A 389 0.90 -39.61 -13.52
N PRO A 390 -0.28 -38.97 -13.66
CA PRO A 390 -1.43 -39.64 -14.23
C PRO A 390 -1.03 -40.23 -15.58
N LYS A 391 -1.35 -41.51 -15.80
CA LYS A 391 -1.07 -42.14 -17.09
C LYS A 391 -1.73 -41.30 -18.18
N PRO A 392 -1.02 -40.99 -19.28
CA PRO A 392 -1.64 -40.25 -20.38
C PRO A 392 -2.90 -40.99 -20.83
N ASN A 393 -3.98 -40.23 -21.07
CA ASN A 393 -5.21 -40.80 -21.60
C ASN A 393 -4.89 -41.57 -22.89
N PRO A 394 -5.49 -42.76 -23.10
CA PRO A 394 -5.34 -43.46 -24.36
C PRO A 394 -5.77 -42.53 -25.50
N PRO A 395 -5.04 -42.55 -26.63
CA PRO A 395 -5.39 -41.71 -27.77
C PRO A 395 -6.84 -42.00 -28.20
N PRO A 396 -7.59 -40.97 -28.64
CA PRO A 396 -8.95 -41.17 -29.12
C PRO A 396 -8.96 -42.18 -30.28
N PRO A 397 -10.05 -42.98 -30.40
CA PRO A 397 -10.15 -43.99 -31.45
C PRO A 397 -9.99 -43.35 -32.83
N ALA A 398 -9.18 -43.99 -33.67
CA ALA A 398 -8.87 -43.50 -35.01
C ALA A 398 -10.14 -43.22 -35.80
N ALA A 399 -10.21 -42.02 -36.39
CA ALA A 399 -11.30 -41.62 -37.27
C ALA A 399 -11.46 -42.61 -38.45
N PRO A 400 -12.70 -42.82 -38.95
CA PRO A 400 -12.95 -43.74 -40.06
C PRO A 400 -12.18 -43.30 -41.31
N LYS A 401 -11.46 -44.24 -41.92
CA LYS A 401 -10.81 -44.04 -43.21
C LYS A 401 -11.88 -43.95 -44.30
N GLY A 402 -12.04 -42.79 -44.93
CA GLY A 402 -12.84 -42.70 -46.15
C GLY A 402 -13.05 -41.28 -46.66
N ALA A 403 -12.15 -40.81 -47.53
CA ALA A 403 -12.44 -40.17 -48.81
C ALA A 403 -11.16 -39.49 -49.33
N ALA A 404 -10.76 -39.89 -50.54
CA ALA A 404 -9.56 -39.44 -51.20
C ALA A 404 -9.63 -37.95 -51.60
N ALA A 405 -8.52 -37.24 -51.40
CA ALA A 405 -8.22 -35.95 -51.99
C ALA A 405 -6.87 -36.02 -52.74
N PRO A 406 -6.63 -35.17 -53.75
CA PRO A 406 -5.81 -35.53 -54.91
C PRO A 406 -4.30 -35.47 -54.65
N LYS A 407 -3.59 -36.30 -55.42
CA LYS A 407 -2.13 -36.32 -55.56
C LYS A 407 -1.62 -34.96 -56.08
N GLY A 408 -0.56 -34.44 -55.48
CA GLY A 408 0.15 -33.30 -56.06
C GLY A 408 1.32 -32.77 -55.24
N VAL A 409 2.52 -33.32 -55.53
CA VAL A 409 3.85 -32.67 -55.41
C VAL A 409 4.42 -32.46 -54.00
N SER A 410 5.28 -33.40 -53.60
CA SER A 410 6.40 -33.12 -52.69
C SER A 410 7.45 -32.27 -53.42
N PRO A 411 8.19 -31.41 -52.70
CA PRO A 411 9.63 -31.64 -52.69
C PRO A 411 10.29 -31.44 -51.31
N ALA A 412 11.14 -32.42 -50.99
CA ALA A 412 12.42 -32.34 -50.28
C ALA A 412 12.66 -31.13 -49.34
N TYR A 413 12.65 -31.41 -48.03
CA TYR A 413 13.29 -30.57 -47.03
C TYR A 413 14.81 -30.54 -47.25
N LYS A 414 15.31 -29.44 -47.82
CA LYS A 414 16.72 -29.04 -47.71
C LYS A 414 16.88 -28.22 -46.43
N THR A 415 17.80 -28.65 -45.58
CA THR A 415 18.36 -27.85 -44.50
C THR A 415 19.07 -26.63 -45.08
N SER A 416 18.45 -25.45 -45.00
CA SER A 416 19.10 -24.18 -45.30
C SER A 416 19.50 -23.47 -44.00
N ARG A 417 20.80 -23.13 -43.91
CA ARG A 417 21.35 -22.13 -42.98
C ARG A 417 20.48 -20.87 -42.92
N PRO A 418 20.40 -20.17 -41.78
CA PRO A 418 19.64 -18.92 -41.68
C PRO A 418 20.26 -17.86 -42.60
N ALA A 419 19.43 -17.33 -43.51
CA ALA A 419 19.80 -16.21 -44.35
C ALA A 419 20.01 -14.95 -43.49
N ALA A 420 21.05 -14.19 -43.81
CA ALA A 420 21.31 -12.88 -43.23
C ALA A 420 20.11 -11.95 -43.48
N VAL A 421 19.48 -11.49 -42.40
CA VAL A 421 18.36 -10.54 -42.46
C VAL A 421 18.90 -9.15 -42.81
N SER A 422 18.43 -8.60 -43.92
CA SER A 422 18.81 -7.26 -44.37
C SER A 422 18.44 -6.16 -43.35
N PRO A 423 19.27 -5.12 -43.16
CA PRO A 423 19.06 -4.03 -42.19
C PRO A 423 17.76 -3.22 -42.36
N GLY A 424 17.06 -3.33 -43.49
CA GLY A 424 15.86 -2.55 -43.81
C GLY A 424 14.53 -3.07 -43.26
N SER A 425 14.45 -4.32 -42.79
CA SER A 425 13.19 -4.92 -42.32
C SER A 425 12.72 -4.35 -40.98
N GLY A 426 13.64 -4.03 -40.07
CA GLY A 426 13.31 -3.56 -38.72
C GLY A 426 12.65 -2.18 -38.68
N ARG A 427 13.19 -1.21 -39.44
CA ARG A 427 12.58 0.14 -39.52
C ARG A 427 11.18 0.12 -40.14
N ARG A 428 10.88 -0.88 -40.97
CA ARG A 428 9.57 -1.05 -41.61
C ARG A 428 8.51 -1.53 -40.61
N MET A 429 8.86 -2.49 -39.75
CA MET A 429 7.99 -3.00 -38.67
C MET A 429 7.64 -1.88 -37.69
N GLU A 430 8.64 -1.13 -37.21
CA GLU A 430 8.46 -0.03 -36.25
C GLU A 430 7.54 1.06 -36.81
N ALA A 431 7.82 1.54 -38.03
CA ALA A 431 7.05 2.60 -38.67
C ALA A 431 5.60 2.16 -38.97
N LYS A 432 5.41 0.92 -39.45
CA LYS A 432 4.07 0.37 -39.75
C LYS A 432 3.23 0.22 -38.48
N THR A 433 3.81 -0.33 -37.42
CA THR A 433 3.12 -0.51 -36.13
C THR A 433 2.77 0.82 -35.50
N LEU A 434 3.74 1.74 -35.42
CA LEU A 434 3.51 3.06 -34.84
C LEU A 434 2.44 3.85 -35.60
N GLY A 435 2.49 3.83 -36.94
CA GLY A 435 1.51 4.47 -37.79
C GLY A 435 0.10 3.92 -37.56
N GLN A 436 -0.04 2.60 -37.48
CA GLN A 436 -1.32 1.94 -37.17
C GLN A 436 -1.85 2.37 -35.79
N MET A 437 -1.04 2.27 -34.73
CA MET A 437 -1.43 2.64 -33.37
C MET A 437 -1.92 4.09 -33.29
N ILE A 438 -1.15 5.04 -33.85
CA ILE A 438 -1.52 6.47 -33.87
C ILE A 438 -2.82 6.68 -34.65
N SER A 439 -2.99 6.02 -35.80
CA SER A 439 -4.21 6.14 -36.59
C SER A 439 -5.43 5.61 -35.84
N VAL A 440 -5.32 4.46 -35.18
CA VAL A 440 -6.41 3.88 -34.38
C VAL A 440 -6.75 4.77 -33.19
N ILE A 441 -5.76 5.27 -32.45
CA ILE A 441 -5.97 6.19 -31.32
C ILE A 441 -6.73 7.45 -31.77
N ARG A 442 -6.34 8.04 -32.90
CA ARG A 442 -7.00 9.26 -33.42
C ARG A 442 -8.42 9.01 -33.91
N ALA A 443 -8.71 7.83 -34.44
CA ALA A 443 -10.03 7.48 -34.97
C ALA A 443 -10.99 6.97 -33.89
N SER A 444 -10.47 6.52 -32.75
CA SER A 444 -11.27 5.93 -31.69
C SER A 444 -11.96 7.01 -30.83
N PRO A 445 -13.22 6.83 -30.41
CA PRO A 445 -13.92 7.81 -29.59
C PRO A 445 -13.49 7.75 -28.12
N LEU A 446 -13.31 8.93 -27.50
CA LEU A 446 -13.21 9.06 -26.06
C LEU A 446 -14.59 8.95 -25.42
N GLN A 447 -14.71 8.10 -24.41
CA GLN A 447 -15.89 7.97 -23.57
C GLN A 447 -15.58 8.47 -22.15
N HIS A 448 -16.56 9.08 -21.50
CA HIS A 448 -16.39 9.71 -20.19
C HIS A 448 -16.98 8.92 -19.02
N GLN A 449 -17.85 7.94 -19.31
CA GLN A 449 -18.48 7.08 -18.33
C GLN A 449 -18.04 5.63 -18.55
N PRO A 450 -17.66 4.86 -17.52
CA PRO A 450 -17.63 5.23 -16.08
C PRO A 450 -16.52 6.22 -15.71
N PHE A 451 -15.53 6.38 -16.58
CA PHE A 451 -14.44 7.36 -16.49
C PHE A 451 -13.86 7.59 -17.90
N ALA A 452 -12.92 8.52 -18.05
CA ALA A 452 -12.29 8.85 -19.33
C ALA A 452 -11.49 7.66 -19.90
N HIS A 453 -12.01 7.01 -20.94
CA HIS A 453 -11.45 5.81 -21.54
C HIS A 453 -11.77 5.66 -23.03
N MET A 454 -11.05 4.78 -23.72
CA MET A 454 -11.20 4.47 -25.14
C MET A 454 -11.08 2.96 -25.36
N ARG A 455 -11.90 2.43 -26.25
CA ARG A 455 -11.72 1.10 -26.85
C ARG A 455 -10.90 1.27 -28.12
N LEU A 456 -9.93 0.40 -28.32
CA LEU A 456 -9.00 0.46 -29.46
C LEU A 456 -9.09 -0.86 -30.21
N GLU A 457 -9.38 -0.79 -31.51
CA GLU A 457 -9.52 -1.96 -32.36
C GLU A 457 -8.44 -1.96 -33.43
N SER A 458 -7.86 -3.14 -33.70
CA SER A 458 -6.80 -3.30 -34.70
C SER A 458 -5.55 -2.44 -34.48
N MET A 459 -5.07 -2.36 -33.23
CA MET A 459 -3.91 -1.55 -32.82
C MET A 459 -2.59 -2.01 -33.47
N ILE A 460 -2.46 -3.30 -33.73
CA ILE A 460 -1.26 -3.91 -34.32
C ILE A 460 -1.64 -4.42 -35.72
N PRO A 461 -0.83 -4.19 -36.77
CA PRO A 461 -1.05 -4.79 -38.09
C PRO A 461 -1.08 -6.32 -38.02
N GLU A 462 -1.95 -6.97 -38.80
CA GLU A 462 -2.18 -8.43 -38.74
C GLU A 462 -0.89 -9.25 -38.87
N ASP A 463 -0.04 -8.93 -39.86
CA ASP A 463 1.24 -9.61 -40.08
C ASP A 463 2.20 -9.49 -38.88
N ILE A 464 2.22 -8.31 -38.25
CA ILE A 464 3.06 -8.05 -37.07
C ILE A 464 2.45 -8.68 -35.81
N TYR A 465 1.14 -8.82 -35.75
CA TYR A 465 0.47 -9.49 -34.63
C TYR A 465 0.75 -10.99 -34.63
N GLN A 466 0.77 -11.64 -35.79
CA GLN A 466 1.20 -13.04 -35.88
C GLN A 466 2.66 -13.20 -35.42
N GLU A 467 3.57 -12.33 -35.90
CA GLU A 467 4.96 -12.32 -35.44
C GLU A 467 5.07 -12.06 -33.92
N LEU A 468 4.20 -11.20 -33.36
CA LEU A 468 4.13 -10.94 -31.93
C LEU A 468 3.79 -12.21 -31.14
N LEU A 469 2.75 -12.93 -31.56
CA LEU A 469 2.32 -14.17 -30.90
C LEU A 469 3.40 -15.24 -30.97
N GLU A 470 4.07 -15.39 -32.11
CA GLU A 470 5.20 -16.31 -32.28
C GLU A 470 6.41 -15.96 -31.40
N ASN A 471 6.58 -14.68 -31.07
CA ASN A 471 7.68 -14.18 -30.24
C ASN A 471 7.32 -13.99 -28.76
N LEU A 472 6.13 -14.41 -28.31
CA LEU A 472 5.80 -14.37 -26.88
C LEU A 472 6.84 -15.17 -26.07
N PRO A 473 7.46 -14.57 -25.02
CA PRO A 473 8.42 -15.27 -24.18
C PRO A 473 7.80 -16.47 -23.46
N ASP A 474 8.62 -17.47 -23.16
CA ASP A 474 8.22 -18.60 -22.32
C ASP A 474 7.82 -18.11 -20.92
N ARG A 475 6.83 -18.75 -20.28
CA ARG A 475 6.36 -18.42 -18.92
C ARG A 475 7.51 -18.25 -17.91
N ARG A 476 8.61 -19.01 -18.05
CA ARG A 476 9.80 -18.93 -17.19
C ARG A 476 10.54 -17.60 -17.25
N CYS A 477 10.33 -16.81 -18.30
CA CYS A 477 10.90 -15.46 -18.42
C CYS A 477 10.15 -14.42 -17.58
N TYR A 478 8.94 -14.73 -17.13
CA TYR A 478 8.12 -13.83 -16.32
C TYR A 478 8.39 -14.05 -14.84
N ILE A 479 8.28 -12.97 -14.07
CA ILE A 479 8.49 -12.96 -12.63
C ILE A 479 7.14 -12.76 -11.96
N ALA A 480 6.83 -13.60 -10.97
CA ALA A 480 5.72 -13.34 -10.05
C ALA A 480 6.15 -12.19 -9.14
N PRO A 481 5.43 -11.06 -9.09
CA PRO A 481 5.79 -9.96 -8.20
C PRO A 481 5.79 -10.41 -6.71
N HIS A 482 5.03 -11.45 -6.34
CA HIS A 482 5.08 -12.12 -5.04
C HIS A 482 4.67 -13.61 -5.17
N ARG A 483 5.40 -14.54 -4.53
CA ARG A 483 4.93 -15.90 -4.27
C ARG A 483 4.20 -15.92 -2.94
N THR A 484 2.93 -16.32 -2.91
CA THR A 484 2.16 -16.49 -1.67
C THR A 484 2.43 -17.90 -1.12
N PRO A 485 3.00 -18.07 0.08
CA PRO A 485 3.13 -19.38 0.71
C PRO A 485 1.74 -19.96 1.01
N GLY A 486 1.45 -21.18 0.54
CA GLY A 486 0.21 -21.91 0.85
C GLY A 486 -0.96 -21.70 -0.12
N ALA A 487 -0.76 -21.02 -1.25
CA ALA A 487 -1.83 -20.82 -2.22
C ALA A 487 -2.10 -22.10 -3.06
N GLU A 488 -3.38 -22.42 -3.29
CA GLU A 488 -3.80 -23.58 -4.09
C GLU A 488 -3.28 -23.50 -5.54
N ARG A 489 -3.24 -24.64 -6.26
CA ARG A 489 -2.83 -24.67 -7.68
C ARG A 489 -3.72 -23.69 -8.49
N GLY A 490 -3.11 -22.73 -9.18
CA GLY A 490 -3.79 -21.65 -9.91
C GLY A 490 -3.74 -20.29 -9.21
N ALA A 491 -3.34 -20.23 -7.94
CA ALA A 491 -3.22 -19.00 -7.16
C ALA A 491 -1.84 -18.30 -7.28
N ASP A 492 -1.05 -18.63 -8.31
CA ASP A 492 0.11 -17.83 -8.71
C ASP A 492 -0.44 -16.51 -9.31
N GLY A 493 -0.26 -15.38 -8.64
CA GLY A 493 -0.72 -14.08 -9.16
C GLY A 493 -0.09 -13.72 -10.52
N ARG A 494 -0.72 -12.80 -11.27
CA ARG A 494 -0.26 -12.24 -12.57
C ARG A 494 1.27 -12.13 -12.65
N LEU A 495 1.84 -12.81 -13.63
CA LEU A 495 3.26 -12.77 -13.92
C LEU A 495 3.58 -11.59 -14.83
N ARG A 496 4.77 -11.01 -14.69
CA ARG A 496 5.20 -9.85 -15.48
C ARG A 496 6.60 -10.01 -16.04
N LEU A 497 6.82 -9.51 -17.24
CA LEU A 497 8.15 -9.30 -17.81
C LEU A 497 8.23 -7.83 -18.25
N GLY A 498 9.09 -7.05 -17.61
CA GLY A 498 9.34 -5.69 -18.05
C GLY A 498 10.08 -5.68 -19.39
N LEU A 499 9.76 -4.68 -20.23
CA LEU A 499 10.42 -4.47 -21.52
C LEU A 499 11.52 -3.40 -21.39
N SER A 500 12.28 -3.43 -20.30
CA SER A 500 13.52 -2.65 -20.19
C SER A 500 14.63 -3.29 -21.03
N SER A 501 15.65 -2.51 -21.41
CA SER A 501 16.77 -3.03 -22.21
C SER A 501 17.50 -4.19 -21.52
N SER A 502 17.61 -4.16 -20.18
CA SER A 502 18.23 -5.23 -19.38
C SER A 502 17.37 -6.48 -19.27
N GLU A 503 16.05 -6.36 -19.31
CA GLU A 503 15.17 -7.51 -19.25
C GLU A 503 15.03 -8.19 -20.62
N ILE A 504 14.93 -7.38 -21.69
CA ILE A 504 14.90 -7.86 -23.08
C ILE A 504 16.20 -8.58 -23.45
N SER A 505 17.35 -8.13 -22.93
CA SER A 505 18.64 -8.80 -23.22
C SER A 505 18.72 -10.24 -22.70
N ARG A 506 17.80 -10.67 -21.84
CA ARG A 506 17.68 -12.05 -21.36
C ARG A 506 16.90 -12.96 -22.32
N LEU A 507 16.17 -12.38 -23.27
CA LEU A 507 15.46 -13.14 -24.31
C LEU A 507 16.46 -13.63 -25.37
N GLN A 508 16.12 -14.71 -26.08
CA GLN A 508 17.03 -15.35 -27.04
C GLN A 508 16.62 -15.06 -28.49
N GLY A 509 17.61 -14.88 -29.36
CA GLY A 509 17.44 -14.89 -30.81
C GLY A 509 16.38 -13.92 -31.34
N GLY A 510 15.36 -14.47 -32.00
CA GLY A 510 14.26 -13.71 -32.63
C GLY A 510 13.45 -12.87 -31.62
N GLN A 511 13.20 -13.41 -30.42
CA GLN A 511 12.41 -12.73 -29.39
C GLN A 511 13.10 -11.44 -28.93
N GLN A 512 14.41 -11.48 -28.68
CA GLN A 512 15.16 -10.30 -28.26
C GLN A 512 15.07 -9.18 -29.30
N LYS A 513 15.22 -9.52 -30.58
CA LYS A 513 15.14 -8.57 -31.69
C LYS A 513 13.74 -7.97 -31.81
N PHE A 514 12.70 -8.81 -31.82
CA PHE A 514 11.32 -8.38 -31.94
C PHE A 514 10.91 -7.45 -30.80
N TRP A 515 11.15 -7.86 -29.55
CA TRP A 515 10.77 -7.05 -28.38
C TRP A 515 11.59 -5.77 -28.23
N SER A 516 12.83 -5.73 -28.73
CA SER A 516 13.59 -4.48 -28.83
C SER A 516 12.93 -3.47 -29.76
N GLN A 517 12.44 -3.92 -30.92
CA GLN A 517 11.73 -3.08 -31.90
C GLN A 517 10.37 -2.63 -31.37
N MET A 518 9.61 -3.56 -30.79
CA MET A 518 8.32 -3.23 -30.17
C MET A 518 8.50 -2.22 -29.04
N ARG A 519 9.52 -2.38 -28.18
CA ARG A 519 9.86 -1.39 -27.15
C ARG A 519 10.10 0.01 -27.73
N THR A 520 10.82 0.11 -28.85
CA THR A 520 11.03 1.40 -29.55
C THR A 520 9.71 2.04 -29.92
N VAL A 521 8.75 1.27 -30.45
CA VAL A 521 7.40 1.77 -30.80
C VAL A 521 6.63 2.23 -29.56
N LEU A 522 6.60 1.43 -28.50
CA LEU A 522 5.82 1.72 -27.29
C LEU A 522 6.37 2.93 -26.50
N HIS A 523 7.67 3.21 -26.63
CA HIS A 523 8.33 4.36 -26.03
C HIS A 523 8.46 5.57 -26.98
N ASP A 524 7.88 5.50 -28.19
CA ASP A 524 7.97 6.60 -29.16
C ASP A 524 7.13 7.80 -28.69
N PRO A 525 7.72 9.02 -28.62
CA PRO A 525 7.00 10.22 -28.18
C PRO A 525 5.77 10.56 -29.02
N ARG A 526 5.69 10.11 -30.28
CA ARG A 526 4.53 10.33 -31.15
C ARG A 526 3.32 9.51 -30.70
N LEU A 527 3.55 8.30 -30.16
CA LEU A 527 2.49 7.48 -29.58
C LEU A 527 1.94 8.14 -28.30
N GLU A 528 2.85 8.60 -27.42
CA GLU A 528 2.48 9.36 -26.21
C GLU A 528 1.64 10.59 -26.57
N SER A 529 2.09 11.37 -27.56
CA SER A 529 1.41 12.59 -28.01
C SER A 529 0.01 12.29 -28.56
N ALA A 530 -0.15 11.21 -29.33
CA ALA A 530 -1.45 10.79 -29.83
C ALA A 530 -2.42 10.44 -28.69
N LEU A 531 -1.98 9.65 -27.70
CA LEU A 531 -2.79 9.32 -26.52
C LEU A 531 -3.12 10.55 -25.69
N ARG A 532 -2.13 11.43 -25.42
CA ARG A 532 -2.35 12.67 -24.67
C ARG A 532 -3.40 13.56 -25.34
N MET A 533 -3.35 13.68 -26.66
CA MET A 533 -4.33 14.48 -27.41
C MET A 533 -5.72 13.85 -27.36
N ALA A 534 -5.82 12.54 -27.63
CA ALA A 534 -7.09 11.83 -27.62
C ALA A 534 -7.77 11.83 -26.23
N MET A 535 -6.97 11.75 -25.17
CA MET A 535 -7.43 11.69 -23.77
C MET A 535 -7.42 13.04 -23.07
N ARG A 536 -7.24 14.16 -23.81
CA ARG A 536 -6.94 15.48 -23.22
C ARG A 536 -8.00 15.95 -22.24
N SER A 537 -9.28 15.78 -22.55
CA SER A 537 -10.37 16.19 -21.66
C SER A 537 -10.38 15.38 -20.36
N GLY A 538 -10.11 14.07 -20.42
CA GLY A 538 -9.93 13.23 -19.23
C GLY A 538 -8.72 13.63 -18.39
N LEU A 539 -7.59 13.92 -19.04
CA LEU A 539 -6.38 14.39 -18.36
C LEU A 539 -6.63 15.75 -17.69
N ARG A 540 -7.31 16.68 -18.36
CA ARG A 540 -7.71 17.97 -17.78
C ARG A 540 -8.73 17.84 -16.66
N GLN A 541 -9.66 16.89 -16.76
CA GLN A 541 -10.60 16.60 -15.69
C GLN A 541 -9.86 16.14 -14.43
N ARG A 542 -8.82 15.33 -14.58
CA ARG A 542 -8.03 14.83 -13.45
C ARG A 542 -7.00 15.83 -12.91
N PHE A 543 -6.25 16.49 -13.79
CA PHE A 543 -5.08 17.29 -13.44
C PHE A 543 -5.27 18.80 -13.61
N GLY A 544 -6.47 19.23 -13.99
CA GLY A 544 -6.78 20.64 -14.21
C GLY A 544 -5.89 21.29 -15.26
N GLY A 545 -5.49 22.54 -14.99
CA GLY A 545 -4.61 23.33 -15.87
C GLY A 545 -3.20 22.77 -16.06
N HIS A 546 -2.76 21.83 -15.20
CA HIS A 546 -1.44 21.22 -15.29
C HIS A 546 -1.35 20.04 -16.26
N ALA A 547 -2.49 19.55 -16.77
CA ALA A 547 -2.54 18.39 -17.67
C ALA A 547 -1.62 18.53 -18.89
N ASP A 548 -1.52 19.74 -19.45
CA ASP A 548 -0.72 20.00 -20.64
C ASP A 548 0.80 20.09 -20.32
N SER A 549 1.19 20.30 -19.06
CA SER A 549 2.60 20.41 -18.63
C SER A 549 3.20 19.13 -18.03
N LEU A 550 2.38 18.09 -17.80
CA LEU A 550 2.87 16.82 -17.25
C LEU A 550 3.93 16.20 -18.14
N LYS A 551 4.99 15.65 -17.56
CA LYS A 551 5.96 14.83 -18.26
C LYS A 551 5.67 13.36 -17.99
N PHE A 552 5.62 12.54 -19.03
CA PHE A 552 5.39 11.11 -18.87
C PHE A 552 6.69 10.31 -19.01
N GLN A 553 6.76 9.21 -18.27
CA GLN A 553 7.72 8.13 -18.42
C GLN A 553 6.96 6.87 -18.81
N PRO A 554 7.03 6.41 -20.07
CA PRO A 554 6.43 5.15 -20.46
C PRO A 554 7.19 3.98 -19.83
N ARG A 555 6.43 3.02 -19.31
CA ARG A 555 6.89 1.71 -18.83
C ARG A 555 6.04 0.64 -19.51
N ALA A 556 6.69 -0.17 -20.35
CA ALA A 556 6.04 -1.29 -21.04
C ALA A 556 6.34 -2.63 -20.36
N GLU A 557 5.32 -3.46 -20.20
CA GLU A 557 5.38 -4.78 -19.55
C GLU A 557 4.52 -5.80 -20.31
N LEU A 558 5.00 -7.02 -20.44
CA LEU A 558 4.17 -8.16 -20.80
C LEU A 558 3.56 -8.77 -19.55
N LEU A 559 2.25 -9.01 -19.61
CA LEU A 559 1.47 -9.66 -18.56
C LEU A 559 1.12 -11.07 -19.00
N HIS A 560 1.29 -12.01 -18.09
CA HIS A 560 0.86 -13.40 -18.25
C HIS A 560 0.01 -13.79 -17.04
N ASP A 561 -1.30 -13.85 -17.28
CA ASP A 561 -2.31 -14.24 -16.31
C ASP A 561 -2.53 -15.77 -16.46
N PRO A 562 -2.10 -16.58 -15.47
CA PRO A 562 -2.28 -18.03 -15.54
C PRO A 562 -3.75 -18.43 -15.37
N GLU A 563 -4.02 -19.71 -15.60
CA GLU A 563 -5.33 -20.31 -15.34
C GLU A 563 -5.85 -19.99 -13.93
N GLY A 564 -7.13 -19.61 -13.85
CA GLY A 564 -7.77 -19.24 -12.58
C GLY A 564 -7.42 -17.84 -12.05
N TYR A 565 -6.56 -17.07 -12.74
CA TYR A 565 -6.22 -15.72 -12.30
C TYR A 565 -7.44 -14.78 -12.38
N CYS A 566 -7.80 -14.19 -11.24
CA CYS A 566 -8.74 -13.07 -11.16
C CYS A 566 -7.99 -11.78 -10.78
N GLY A 567 -8.22 -10.72 -11.54
CA GLY A 567 -7.74 -9.38 -11.20
C GLY A 567 -8.84 -8.64 -10.45
N GLY A 568 -8.77 -8.63 -9.12
CA GLY A 568 -9.77 -7.91 -8.29
C GLY A 568 -9.98 -6.45 -8.72
N ILE A 569 -11.13 -5.89 -8.38
CA ILE A 569 -11.49 -4.51 -8.76
C ILE A 569 -10.52 -3.53 -8.09
N HIS A 570 -9.82 -2.73 -8.90
CA HIS A 570 -8.85 -1.74 -8.46
C HIS A 570 -8.90 -0.49 -9.34
N SER A 571 -8.32 0.61 -8.88
CA SER A 571 -8.19 1.85 -9.65
C SER A 571 -6.73 2.13 -10.00
N GLY A 572 -6.49 3.05 -10.95
CA GLY A 572 -5.14 3.50 -11.25
C GLY A 572 -4.53 4.29 -10.10
N THR A 573 -3.20 4.34 -10.00
CA THR A 573 -2.51 5.09 -8.94
C THR A 573 -2.33 6.57 -9.27
N SER A 574 -1.95 7.37 -8.27
CA SER A 574 -1.65 8.80 -8.43
C SER A 574 -0.49 9.08 -9.40
N GLN A 575 0.47 8.16 -9.52
CA GLN A 575 1.61 8.27 -10.43
C GLN A 575 1.27 7.87 -11.88
N GLN A 576 0.32 6.97 -12.09
CA GLN A 576 -0.08 6.57 -13.43
C GLN A 576 -0.96 7.65 -14.04
N ALA A 577 -0.57 8.28 -15.14
CA ALA A 577 -1.40 9.25 -15.85
C ALA A 577 -2.33 8.58 -16.86
N LEU A 578 -1.75 7.73 -17.72
CA LEU A 578 -2.46 6.98 -18.77
C LEU A 578 -2.07 5.51 -18.72
N ILE A 579 -3.04 4.66 -18.96
CA ILE A 579 -2.83 3.23 -19.20
C ILE A 579 -3.22 2.93 -20.63
N LEU A 580 -2.41 2.13 -21.31
CA LEU A 580 -2.72 1.47 -22.58
C LEU A 580 -2.50 -0.03 -22.37
N GLU A 581 -3.54 -0.85 -22.50
CA GLU A 581 -3.43 -2.31 -22.44
C GLU A 581 -3.90 -2.89 -23.78
N LEU A 582 -3.05 -3.71 -24.40
CA LEU A 582 -3.34 -4.42 -25.64
C LEU A 582 -3.56 -5.91 -25.36
N HIS A 583 -4.62 -6.46 -25.93
CA HIS A 583 -5.02 -7.85 -25.77
C HIS A 583 -4.27 -8.75 -26.75
N LEU A 584 -3.70 -9.86 -26.24
CA LEU A 584 -2.88 -10.78 -27.03
C LEU A 584 -3.46 -12.22 -27.14
N PRO A 585 -4.78 -12.42 -27.35
CA PRO A 585 -5.29 -13.76 -27.63
C PRO A 585 -4.94 -14.21 -29.06
N GLN A 586 -4.83 -15.52 -29.25
CA GLN A 586 -4.65 -16.11 -30.58
C GLN A 586 -5.90 -15.93 -31.47
N ASP A 587 -7.09 -15.96 -30.89
CA ASP A 587 -8.38 -15.85 -31.57
C ASP A 587 -9.47 -15.27 -30.63
N CYS A 588 -10.73 -15.22 -31.07
CA CYS A 588 -11.83 -14.70 -30.25
C CYS A 588 -12.41 -15.72 -29.25
N SER A 589 -11.81 -16.91 -29.07
CA SER A 589 -12.37 -17.97 -28.22
C SER A 589 -12.41 -17.61 -26.73
N GLN A 590 -11.69 -16.56 -26.31
CA GLN A 590 -11.59 -16.06 -24.93
C GLN A 590 -12.26 -14.69 -24.75
N SER A 591 -13.03 -14.22 -25.74
CA SER A 591 -13.55 -12.86 -25.82
C SER A 591 -14.27 -12.40 -24.56
N ASP A 592 -15.20 -13.21 -24.04
CA ASP A 592 -15.95 -12.88 -22.81
C ASP A 592 -15.23 -13.39 -21.54
N SER A 593 -14.68 -14.60 -21.60
CA SER A 593 -14.05 -15.25 -20.44
C SER A 593 -12.77 -14.58 -19.95
N ALA A 594 -12.14 -13.71 -20.76
CA ALA A 594 -10.94 -12.95 -20.40
C ALA A 594 -11.16 -11.42 -20.42
N ALA A 595 -12.42 -10.99 -20.49
CA ALA A 595 -12.78 -9.59 -20.68
C ALA A 595 -12.43 -8.70 -19.47
N THR A 596 -11.91 -7.51 -19.74
CA THR A 596 -11.70 -6.49 -18.70
C THR A 596 -13.01 -5.77 -18.43
N ARG A 597 -13.40 -5.64 -17.16
CA ARG A 597 -14.59 -4.90 -16.74
C ARG A 597 -14.21 -3.57 -16.12
N TYR A 598 -15.01 -2.54 -16.42
CA TYR A 598 -14.97 -1.24 -15.76
C TYR A 598 -16.17 -1.09 -14.84
N PHE A 599 -15.91 -0.49 -13.69
CA PHE A 599 -16.86 -0.36 -12.62
C PHE A 599 -17.05 1.10 -12.25
N ARG A 600 -18.26 1.43 -11.81
CA ARG A 600 -18.53 2.63 -11.03
C ARG A 600 -18.75 2.23 -9.58
N ARG A 601 -18.29 3.07 -8.66
CA ARG A 601 -18.64 2.94 -7.24
C ARG A 601 -19.99 3.61 -6.98
N SER A 602 -20.97 2.83 -6.54
CA SER A 602 -22.29 3.33 -6.15
C SER A 602 -22.21 4.16 -4.86
N GLU A 603 -23.28 4.90 -4.54
CA GLU A 603 -23.40 5.67 -3.30
C GLU A 603 -23.30 4.79 -2.04
N SER A 604 -23.71 3.52 -2.14
CA SER A 604 -23.58 2.52 -1.08
C SER A 604 -22.14 2.02 -0.87
N GLY A 605 -21.21 2.42 -1.75
CA GLY A 605 -19.83 1.95 -1.77
C GLY A 605 -19.61 0.66 -2.57
N ALA A 606 -20.67 -0.03 -3.02
CA ALA A 606 -20.58 -1.22 -3.86
C ALA A 606 -20.12 -0.90 -5.29
N PHE A 607 -19.35 -1.80 -5.90
CA PHE A 607 -18.94 -1.71 -7.29
C PHE A 607 -20.01 -2.28 -8.22
N VAL A 608 -20.37 -1.50 -9.24
CA VAL A 608 -21.33 -1.90 -10.28
C VAL A 608 -20.59 -1.92 -11.60
N ALA A 609 -20.58 -3.07 -12.28
CA ALA A 609 -20.00 -3.19 -13.61
C ALA A 609 -20.83 -2.33 -14.58
N GLU A 610 -20.17 -1.39 -15.24
CA GLU A 610 -20.82 -0.50 -16.23
C GLU A 610 -20.39 -0.80 -17.66
N LYS A 611 -19.21 -1.38 -17.84
CA LYS A 611 -18.70 -1.70 -19.16
C LYS A 611 -17.84 -2.95 -19.15
N THR A 612 -18.03 -3.79 -20.15
CA THR A 612 -17.19 -4.95 -20.43
C THR A 612 -16.40 -4.69 -21.71
N LEU A 613 -15.12 -5.03 -21.70
CA LEU A 613 -14.20 -4.87 -22.80
C LEU A 613 -13.74 -6.24 -23.26
N ASP A 614 -14.30 -6.69 -24.37
CA ASP A 614 -14.02 -8.00 -24.97
C ASP A 614 -12.53 -8.25 -25.20
N PHE A 615 -12.05 -9.44 -24.87
CA PHE A 615 -10.67 -9.85 -25.05
C PHE A 615 -10.45 -10.49 -26.42
N THR A 616 -10.33 -9.66 -27.46
CA THR A 616 -10.21 -10.08 -28.86
C THR A 616 -8.85 -9.75 -29.47
N PRO A 617 -8.42 -10.44 -30.54
CA PRO A 617 -7.14 -10.18 -31.19
C PRO A 617 -6.98 -8.74 -31.65
N ARG A 618 -5.76 -8.20 -31.48
CA ARG A 618 -5.38 -6.83 -31.91
C ARG A 618 -6.23 -5.70 -31.28
N SER A 619 -7.06 -6.01 -30.30
CA SER A 619 -7.85 -5.04 -29.56
C SER A 619 -7.07 -4.54 -28.33
N GLY A 620 -7.60 -3.51 -27.69
CA GLY A 620 -7.08 -3.00 -26.44
C GLY A 620 -7.94 -1.88 -25.90
N HIS A 621 -7.46 -1.25 -24.84
CA HIS A 621 -8.11 -0.10 -24.26
C HIS A 621 -7.09 0.86 -23.69
N ALA A 622 -7.46 2.13 -23.68
CA ALA A 622 -6.70 3.16 -22.99
C ALA A 622 -7.61 3.92 -22.03
N PHE A 623 -7.07 4.39 -20.91
CA PHE A 623 -7.83 5.21 -19.98
C PHE A 623 -6.95 6.15 -19.17
N VAL A 624 -7.55 7.23 -18.67
CA VAL A 624 -6.92 8.08 -17.66
C VAL A 624 -7.03 7.35 -16.33
N ALA A 625 -5.90 6.91 -15.81
CA ALA A 625 -5.84 6.31 -14.48
C ALA A 625 -6.32 7.32 -13.43
N GLY A 626 -6.79 6.87 -12.28
CA GLY A 626 -7.16 7.73 -11.16
C GLY A 626 -8.12 7.06 -10.19
N ASP A 627 -8.51 7.76 -9.13
CA ASP A 627 -9.27 7.20 -8.00
C ASP A 627 -10.70 6.73 -8.34
N SER A 628 -11.19 7.08 -9.53
CA SER A 628 -12.48 6.65 -10.08
C SER A 628 -12.35 5.66 -11.23
N SER A 629 -11.12 5.32 -11.68
CA SER A 629 -10.90 4.45 -12.84
C SER A 629 -10.97 2.97 -12.46
N TYR A 630 -12.05 2.53 -11.82
CA TYR A 630 -12.17 1.16 -11.29
C TYR A 630 -12.29 0.14 -12.41
N HIS A 631 -11.41 -0.85 -12.42
CA HIS A 631 -11.34 -1.90 -13.43
C HIS A 631 -10.86 -3.22 -12.81
N GLY A 632 -11.14 -4.33 -13.48
CA GLY A 632 -10.74 -5.65 -13.02
C GLY A 632 -11.03 -6.75 -14.05
N LEU A 633 -10.56 -7.96 -13.75
CA LEU A 633 -10.81 -9.19 -14.49
C LEU A 633 -11.55 -10.13 -13.54
N GLU A 634 -12.86 -10.22 -13.70
CA GLU A 634 -13.77 -10.90 -12.76
C GLU A 634 -14.01 -12.38 -13.12
N SER A 635 -13.62 -12.81 -14.32
CA SER A 635 -13.95 -14.11 -14.86
C SER A 635 -12.98 -15.23 -14.44
N THR A 636 -13.56 -16.37 -14.07
CA THR A 636 -12.86 -17.65 -13.96
C THR A 636 -12.59 -18.17 -15.36
N MET A 637 -11.40 -17.88 -15.88
CA MET A 637 -10.88 -18.56 -17.08
C MET A 637 -11.02 -20.08 -16.87
N THR A 638 -11.68 -20.77 -17.79
CA THR A 638 -11.85 -22.23 -17.75
C THR A 638 -10.49 -22.93 -17.80
N GLU A 639 -10.43 -24.18 -17.34
CA GLU A 639 -9.20 -24.98 -17.28
C GLU A 639 -8.41 -24.96 -18.61
N ASP A 640 -7.08 -24.84 -18.52
CA ASP A 640 -6.11 -24.82 -19.63
C ASP A 640 -6.05 -23.55 -20.51
N ARG A 641 -6.48 -22.39 -20.00
CA ARG A 641 -6.39 -21.10 -20.73
C ARG A 641 -5.65 -20.02 -19.95
N HIS A 642 -4.74 -19.33 -20.64
CA HIS A 642 -3.93 -18.23 -20.10
C HIS A 642 -4.20 -16.93 -20.88
N ARG A 643 -4.10 -15.78 -20.19
CA ARG A 643 -4.35 -14.46 -20.77
C ARG A 643 -3.04 -13.68 -20.87
N ASN A 644 -2.60 -13.40 -22.09
CA ASN A 644 -1.45 -12.53 -22.35
C ASN A 644 -1.92 -11.11 -22.70
N ALA A 645 -1.27 -10.11 -22.12
CA ALA A 645 -1.53 -8.70 -22.46
C ALA A 645 -0.23 -7.91 -22.51
N LEU A 646 -0.21 -6.83 -23.30
CA LEU A 646 0.88 -5.86 -23.33
C LEU A 646 0.39 -4.57 -22.69
N LEU A 647 0.99 -4.21 -21.56
CA LEU A 647 0.63 -3.03 -20.78
C LEU A 647 1.68 -1.95 -20.96
N VAL A 648 1.26 -0.74 -21.33
CA VAL A 648 2.07 0.48 -21.27
C VAL A 648 1.45 1.42 -20.25
N THR A 649 2.23 1.72 -19.22
CA THR A 649 1.89 2.70 -18.19
C THR A 649 2.67 3.97 -18.46
N TYR A 650 1.98 5.10 -18.61
CA TYR A 650 2.60 6.43 -18.67
C TYR A 650 2.58 7.03 -17.27
N GLU A 651 3.72 6.99 -16.58
CA GLU A 651 3.87 7.52 -15.22
C GLU A 651 4.25 9.00 -15.25
N ILE A 652 3.79 9.79 -14.29
CA ILE A 652 4.16 11.20 -14.13
C ILE A 652 5.59 11.27 -13.58
N LYS A 653 6.45 12.06 -14.23
CA LYS A 653 7.78 12.42 -13.72
C LYS A 653 7.74 13.58 -12.73
#